data_AF-A0A5C3LWG2-F1
#
_entry.id   AF-A0A5C3LWG2-F1
#
_cell.length_a   1.000
_cell.length_b   1.000
_cell.length_c   1.000
_cell.angle_alpha   90.00
_cell.angle_beta   90.00
_cell.angle_gamma   90.00
#
_symmetry.space_group_name_H-M   'P 1'
#
loop_
_entity.id
_entity.type
_entity.pdbx_description
1 polymer ?
#
loop_
_entity_poly.entity_id
_entity_poly.type
_entity_poly.pdbx_seq_one_letter_code
_entity_poly.pdbx_strand_id
1 'polypeptide(L)'
;MKVVILTALYLTAVCHAVINRQAIVSRYNPVRNASSLSTPMQVGNGNFAFGADVTGLQTFQPFGILSSWGWKNDSLPAGKTQQDILNYKGVSWLNHGRPVEYDFGGGNPIEQWLISSPNRVNLGRVGLMFWTKGGDVQTVDENDLTAVGQELDLWAGKITSRFEFEGNAVTVEVASAQDSDTIGIIVNSGLLGNGRIGLFLDFPWNDGSAKFSAPFVGNWNATANHTTTLNTKVGGSVQAEITHKLDAATFLTSVGGDRASVARLSPAAHRYSVRPIGKSSTLSLAVAFGKNKITAVSRPLDVFQSSAQTWKDYWTKSGFVDVLTGSTDTRANELQRRIILSRYLMRVNEAGDTPPQESGLVNNGWYGKFHMEMFFWHSAHWGLWSNWDLLQRSSSVYSRFLPSSIHRAQVQQGWSAGARWPKMTDPSGRSAPGEINNLLIWQQPHPLIFAQYEYRAFPTNQTLAKWEAVVEATADWMAAFAWKNTSTGVYDLGPPMYVVSEDTSPNVTMNSAFELAYWRLGLSIAEGWMEALGKEVPKIWTDVKEGLAQLPVDNGTYAVYEGIESNFWTDPAYTSDHPALVGLHGWLPPTDGLDVGVAKATAEKVWTHWNVTDFWGWDFPMLAMSAARNGDPSKAVDWLLDPLFLFDDVGMPVGGVRVPTPYFPGAGALLYSVAMMAAGWDGSQTTAPGFPKDGWNVRVEGISKVL
;
A
#
# COMPACT_ATOMS: atom_id res chain seq x y z
N MET A 1 76.25 -9.63 -9.63
CA MET A 1 75.23 -9.54 -8.56
C MET A 1 74.01 -8.82 -9.11
N LYS A 2 72.92 -9.55 -9.35
CA LYS A 2 71.62 -8.96 -9.75
C LYS A 2 70.87 -8.62 -8.47
N VAL A 3 70.56 -7.34 -8.26
CA VAL A 3 69.73 -6.85 -7.16
C VAL A 3 68.28 -7.02 -7.58
N VAL A 4 67.54 -7.88 -6.87
CA VAL A 4 66.10 -8.06 -7.02
C VAL A 4 65.43 -7.08 -6.04
N ILE A 5 64.71 -6.11 -6.57
CA ILE A 5 63.87 -5.20 -5.79
C ILE A 5 62.49 -5.87 -5.67
N LEU A 6 62.13 -6.31 -4.46
CA LEU A 6 60.79 -6.79 -4.12
C LEU A 6 59.91 -5.58 -3.80
N THR A 7 58.95 -5.29 -4.67
CA THR A 7 57.90 -4.30 -4.40
C THR A 7 56.77 -4.99 -3.63
N ALA A 8 56.61 -4.68 -2.35
CA ALA A 8 55.50 -5.17 -1.54
C ALA A 8 54.22 -4.39 -1.89
N LEU A 9 53.25 -5.06 -2.53
CA LEU A 9 51.90 -4.53 -2.69
C LEU A 9 51.19 -4.58 -1.32
N TYR A 10 50.97 -3.41 -0.72
CA TYR A 10 50.02 -3.28 0.39
C TYR A 10 48.60 -3.35 -0.18
N LEU A 11 47.96 -4.51 -0.08
CA LEU A 11 46.51 -4.66 -0.21
C LEU A 11 45.86 -3.99 1.01
N THR A 12 45.51 -2.71 0.90
CA THR A 12 44.56 -2.08 1.81
C THR A 12 43.18 -2.66 1.52
N ALA A 13 42.78 -3.69 2.27
CA ALA A 13 41.38 -4.11 2.32
C ALA A 13 40.56 -2.92 2.84
N VAL A 14 39.82 -2.25 1.95
CA VAL A 14 38.80 -1.29 2.33
C VAL A 14 37.68 -2.09 2.98
N CYS A 15 37.80 -2.30 4.28
CA CYS A 15 36.76 -2.88 5.12
C CYS A 15 35.61 -1.86 5.14
N HIS A 16 34.65 -2.00 4.22
CA HIS A 16 33.42 -1.21 4.27
C HIS A 16 32.74 -1.56 5.59
N ALA A 17 32.73 -0.61 6.52
CA ALA A 17 32.09 -0.79 7.81
C ALA A 17 30.60 -1.06 7.59
N VAL A 18 30.12 -2.18 8.14
CA VAL A 18 28.69 -2.57 8.12
C VAL A 18 27.85 -1.40 8.64
N ILE A 19 26.75 -1.09 7.96
CA ILE A 19 25.85 -0.01 8.37
C ILE A 19 25.34 -0.29 9.79
N ASN A 20 25.45 0.68 10.72
CA ASN A 20 24.82 0.57 12.04
C ASN A 20 23.32 0.84 11.92
N ARG A 21 22.59 -0.17 11.43
CA ARG A 21 21.18 -0.08 11.11
C ARG A 21 20.34 0.28 12.33
N GLN A 22 20.65 -0.26 13.51
CA GLN A 22 19.91 0.04 14.73
C GLN A 22 20.04 1.52 15.14
N ALA A 23 21.25 2.08 15.07
CA ALA A 23 21.45 3.49 15.38
C ALA A 23 20.71 4.41 14.40
N ILE A 24 20.71 4.08 13.10
CA ILE A 24 19.99 4.86 12.08
C ILE A 24 18.48 4.74 12.28
N VAL A 25 17.94 3.53 12.45
CA VAL A 25 16.50 3.32 12.66
C VAL A 25 16.02 4.04 13.91
N SER A 26 16.72 3.86 15.04
CA SER A 26 16.30 4.43 16.34
C SER A 26 16.39 5.96 16.37
N ARG A 27 17.23 6.57 15.51
CA ARG A 27 17.30 8.04 15.35
C ARG A 27 15.97 8.65 14.92
N TYR A 28 15.13 7.88 14.24
CA TYR A 28 13.86 8.34 13.67
C TYR A 28 12.63 7.79 14.39
N ASN A 29 12.77 7.24 15.61
CA ASN A 29 11.63 6.88 16.45
C ASN A 29 10.67 8.08 16.58
N PRO A 30 9.41 7.97 16.12
CA PRO A 30 8.45 9.05 16.25
C PRO A 30 8.09 9.30 17.72
N VAL A 31 7.88 10.58 18.06
CA VAL A 31 7.46 11.01 19.40
C VAL A 31 6.30 11.99 19.33
N ARG A 32 5.37 11.90 20.28
CA ARG A 32 4.23 12.83 20.43
C ARG A 32 3.99 13.18 21.90
N ASN A 33 3.44 14.36 22.15
CA ASN A 33 3.01 14.83 23.48
C ASN A 33 1.51 15.17 23.53
N ALA A 34 0.79 14.99 22.42
CA ALA A 34 -0.65 15.13 22.29
C ALA A 34 -1.14 14.19 21.19
N SER A 35 -2.43 13.86 21.19
CA SER A 35 -3.01 13.05 20.14
C SER A 35 -3.11 13.83 18.85
N SER A 36 -2.78 13.18 17.73
CA SER A 36 -3.13 13.71 16.41
C SER A 36 -4.62 13.51 16.14
N LEU A 37 -5.23 14.45 15.43
CA LEU A 37 -6.60 14.34 14.96
C LEU A 37 -6.70 13.69 13.57
N SER A 38 -5.58 13.46 12.88
CA SER A 38 -5.55 12.99 11.50
C SER A 38 -4.91 11.61 11.33
N THR A 39 -3.83 11.30 12.07
CA THR A 39 -3.03 10.08 11.87
C THR A 39 -2.66 9.41 13.19
N PRO A 40 -2.79 8.07 13.30
CA PRO A 40 -2.35 7.34 14.50
C PRO A 40 -0.84 7.07 14.50
N MET A 41 -0.26 6.83 15.68
CA MET A 41 0.91 5.94 15.76
C MET A 41 0.43 4.49 15.67
N GLN A 42 1.12 3.63 14.92
CA GLN A 42 0.66 2.25 14.69
C GLN A 42 1.69 1.18 15.06
N VAL A 43 1.16 0.06 15.52
CA VAL A 43 1.82 -1.25 15.53
C VAL A 43 1.02 -2.23 14.68
N GLY A 44 1.68 -3.21 14.07
CA GLY A 44 1.02 -4.19 13.23
C GLY A 44 1.97 -5.24 12.65
N ASN A 45 1.42 -6.09 11.79
CA ASN A 45 2.10 -7.25 11.21
C ASN A 45 1.95 -7.35 9.67
N GLY A 46 1.32 -6.36 9.04
CA GLY A 46 1.01 -6.30 7.61
C GLY A 46 -0.37 -6.84 7.24
N ASN A 47 -0.90 -7.79 8.01
CA ASN A 47 -2.28 -8.28 7.89
C ASN A 47 -3.24 -7.60 8.88
N PHE A 48 -2.71 -6.98 9.92
CA PHE A 48 -3.44 -6.30 10.98
C PHE A 48 -2.65 -5.08 11.46
N ALA A 49 -3.37 -3.98 11.74
CA ALA A 49 -2.80 -2.78 12.33
C ALA A 49 -3.71 -2.23 13.44
N PHE A 50 -3.07 -1.75 14.51
CA PHE A 50 -3.69 -1.06 15.62
C PHE A 50 -3.16 0.37 15.67
N GLY A 51 -4.04 1.35 15.48
CA GLY A 51 -3.71 2.77 15.65
C GLY A 51 -4.00 3.27 17.06
N ALA A 52 -3.05 4.01 17.64
CA ALA A 52 -3.14 4.57 18.99
C ALA A 52 -3.14 6.10 18.99
N ASP A 53 -3.85 6.66 19.96
CA ASP A 53 -3.70 8.04 20.42
C ASP A 53 -2.59 8.14 21.49
N VAL A 54 -2.38 9.32 22.08
CA VAL A 54 -1.23 9.58 22.95
C VAL A 54 -1.17 8.72 24.21
N THR A 55 -2.28 8.07 24.60
CA THR A 55 -2.32 7.13 25.72
C THR A 55 -1.67 5.78 25.41
N GLY A 56 -1.30 5.53 24.15
CA GLY A 56 -0.78 4.25 23.66
C GLY A 56 -1.90 3.27 23.28
N LEU A 57 -3.15 3.66 23.51
CA LEU A 57 -4.37 2.94 23.14
C LEU A 57 -5.31 3.89 22.39
N GLN A 58 -6.59 3.56 22.27
CA GLN A 58 -7.61 4.39 21.63
C GLN A 58 -8.54 4.96 22.70
N THR A 59 -8.03 5.76 23.62
CA THR A 59 -8.77 6.32 24.76
C THR A 59 -9.58 7.57 24.38
N PHE A 60 -9.03 8.44 23.53
CA PHE A 60 -9.61 9.70 23.08
C PHE A 60 -9.99 9.65 21.59
N GLN A 61 -9.17 9.03 20.74
CA GLN A 61 -9.42 8.96 19.30
C GLN A 61 -9.83 7.55 18.85
N PRO A 62 -10.93 7.39 18.07
CA PRO A 62 -11.40 6.09 17.59
C PRO A 62 -10.72 5.69 16.27
N PHE A 63 -9.38 5.62 16.27
CA PHE A 63 -8.62 5.16 15.11
C PHE A 63 -9.02 3.72 14.71
N GLY A 64 -8.72 3.36 13.46
CA GLY A 64 -9.04 2.01 12.96
C GLY A 64 -8.24 0.92 13.65
N ILE A 65 -8.92 -0.18 13.99
CA ILE A 65 -8.31 -1.52 14.09
C ILE A 65 -8.70 -2.25 12.82
N LEU A 66 -7.82 -2.28 11.83
CA LEU A 66 -8.10 -2.79 10.50
C LEU A 66 -7.27 -4.03 10.20
N SER A 67 -7.79 -4.88 9.32
CA SER A 67 -7.09 -6.05 8.82
C SER A 67 -7.30 -6.29 7.32
N SER A 68 -6.41 -7.07 6.72
CA SER A 68 -6.51 -7.51 5.31
C SER A 68 -7.73 -8.40 5.07
N TRP A 69 -8.24 -9.06 6.11
CA TRP A 69 -9.36 -10.01 6.04
C TRP A 69 -10.69 -9.44 6.53
N GLY A 70 -10.73 -8.32 7.26
CA GLY A 70 -11.94 -7.76 7.87
C GLY A 70 -12.90 -7.16 6.83
N TRP A 71 -13.75 -7.99 6.22
CA TRP A 71 -14.68 -7.59 5.16
C TRP A 71 -16.11 -8.02 5.47
N LYS A 72 -17.09 -7.22 5.03
CA LYS A 72 -18.51 -7.57 5.08
C LYS A 72 -19.23 -7.17 3.80
N ASN A 73 -20.33 -7.86 3.53
CA ASN A 73 -21.29 -7.47 2.50
C ASN A 73 -22.43 -6.68 3.15
N ASP A 74 -22.81 -5.58 2.52
CA ASP A 74 -24.02 -4.84 2.88
C ASP A 74 -25.27 -5.59 2.41
N SER A 75 -26.39 -5.36 3.10
CA SER A 75 -27.71 -5.74 2.63
C SER A 75 -27.97 -5.24 1.19
N LEU A 76 -28.72 -6.01 0.40
CA LEU A 76 -29.05 -5.64 -0.98
C LEU A 76 -29.85 -4.33 -1.03
N PRO A 77 -29.77 -3.55 -2.13
CA PRO A 77 -30.59 -2.37 -2.30
C PRO A 77 -32.08 -2.69 -2.20
N ALA A 78 -32.88 -1.75 -1.70
CA ALA A 78 -34.31 -1.94 -1.50
C ALA A 78 -35.01 -2.43 -2.80
N GLY A 79 -35.76 -3.53 -2.68
CA GLY A 79 -36.49 -4.12 -3.81
C GLY A 79 -35.61 -4.85 -4.84
N LYS A 80 -34.32 -5.08 -4.56
CA LYS A 80 -33.42 -5.86 -5.43
C LYS A 80 -33.17 -7.27 -4.89
N THR A 81 -32.96 -8.19 -5.83
CA THR A 81 -32.64 -9.60 -5.58
C THR A 81 -31.20 -9.90 -5.98
N GLN A 82 -30.68 -11.04 -5.52
CA GLN A 82 -29.37 -11.51 -5.98
C GLN A 82 -29.33 -11.73 -7.50
N GLN A 83 -30.45 -12.11 -8.12
CA GLN A 83 -30.54 -12.28 -9.57
C GLN A 83 -30.39 -10.94 -10.30
N ASP A 84 -30.93 -9.84 -9.75
CA ASP A 84 -30.74 -8.50 -10.31
C ASP A 84 -29.27 -8.10 -10.30
N ILE A 85 -28.53 -8.43 -9.24
CA ILE A 85 -27.09 -8.20 -9.14
C ILE A 85 -26.33 -8.98 -10.22
N LEU A 86 -26.66 -10.27 -10.39
CA LEU A 86 -26.00 -11.14 -11.39
C LEU A 86 -26.32 -10.72 -12.84
N ASN A 87 -27.46 -10.08 -13.07
CA ASN A 87 -27.92 -9.63 -14.39
C ASN A 87 -27.44 -8.22 -14.75
N TYR A 88 -26.75 -7.50 -13.86
CA TYR A 88 -26.26 -6.16 -14.18
C TYR A 88 -25.11 -6.23 -15.22
N LYS A 89 -25.30 -5.52 -16.33
CA LYS A 89 -24.35 -5.46 -17.46
C LYS A 89 -23.85 -4.04 -17.80
N GLY A 90 -24.40 -3.02 -17.15
CA GLY A 90 -24.10 -1.61 -17.44
C GLY A 90 -24.52 -1.19 -18.85
N VAL A 91 -23.60 -0.61 -19.62
CA VAL A 91 -23.81 -0.05 -20.96
C VAL A 91 -23.00 -0.81 -22.02
N SER A 92 -23.37 -0.63 -23.29
CA SER A 92 -22.59 -1.13 -24.43
C SER A 92 -22.03 0.03 -25.24
N TRP A 93 -20.70 0.09 -25.37
CA TRP A 93 -19.99 1.10 -26.16
C TRP A 93 -19.24 0.42 -27.32
N LEU A 94 -18.97 1.17 -28.39
CA LEU A 94 -18.17 0.68 -29.50
C LEU A 94 -16.68 0.75 -29.15
N ASN A 95 -15.97 -0.34 -29.36
CA ASN A 95 -14.51 -0.44 -29.36
C ASN A 95 -14.08 -0.96 -30.74
N HIS A 96 -13.43 -0.10 -31.54
CA HIS A 96 -13.10 -0.37 -32.95
C HIS A 96 -14.26 -0.97 -33.77
N GLY A 97 -15.46 -0.40 -33.63
CA GLY A 97 -16.66 -0.82 -34.36
C GLY A 97 -17.33 -2.10 -33.83
N ARG A 98 -16.80 -2.71 -32.75
CA ARG A 98 -17.44 -3.83 -32.05
C ARG A 98 -18.16 -3.34 -30.78
N PRO A 99 -19.41 -3.74 -30.51
CA PRO A 99 -20.02 -3.50 -29.22
C PRO A 99 -19.31 -4.29 -28.12
N VAL A 100 -18.99 -3.62 -27.01
CA VAL A 100 -18.40 -4.20 -25.80
C VAL A 100 -19.24 -3.78 -24.60
N GLU A 101 -19.55 -4.71 -23.70
CA GLU A 101 -20.28 -4.42 -22.46
C GLU A 101 -19.32 -3.93 -21.37
N TYR A 102 -19.71 -2.84 -20.70
CA TYR A 102 -18.99 -2.27 -19.58
C TYR A 102 -19.94 -2.04 -18.43
N ASP A 103 -19.59 -2.51 -17.23
CA ASP A 103 -20.39 -2.37 -16.03
C ASP A 103 -20.24 -0.95 -15.45
N PHE A 104 -20.78 0.03 -16.17
CA PHE A 104 -21.02 1.41 -15.72
C PHE A 104 -22.26 1.96 -16.42
N GLY A 105 -22.70 3.16 -16.05
CA GLY A 105 -23.84 3.85 -16.67
C GLY A 105 -24.50 4.89 -15.78
N GLY A 106 -24.20 4.84 -14.48
CA GLY A 106 -24.66 5.82 -13.50
C GLY A 106 -26.11 5.61 -13.06
N GLY A 107 -26.44 6.12 -11.86
CA GLY A 107 -27.81 6.21 -11.36
C GLY A 107 -28.49 4.90 -10.95
N ASN A 108 -27.86 3.73 -11.15
CA ASN A 108 -28.42 2.44 -10.75
C ASN A 108 -27.98 2.05 -9.32
N PRO A 109 -28.92 1.78 -8.38
CA PRO A 109 -28.58 1.32 -7.02
C PRO A 109 -27.76 0.03 -6.98
N ILE A 110 -27.88 -0.83 -8.00
CA ILE A 110 -27.08 -2.06 -8.13
C ILE A 110 -25.62 -1.72 -8.41
N GLU A 111 -25.37 -0.76 -9.30
CA GLU A 111 -24.01 -0.30 -9.62
C GLU A 111 -23.32 0.23 -8.36
N GLN A 112 -23.99 1.12 -7.62
CA GLN A 112 -23.45 1.67 -6.39
C GLN A 112 -23.21 0.60 -5.30
N TRP A 113 -24.10 -0.39 -5.17
CA TRP A 113 -23.90 -1.50 -4.23
C TRP A 113 -22.72 -2.40 -4.64
N LEU A 114 -22.60 -2.71 -5.93
CA LEU A 114 -21.47 -3.48 -6.47
C LEU A 114 -20.13 -2.75 -6.24
N ILE A 115 -20.14 -1.42 -6.35
CA ILE A 115 -18.99 -0.55 -6.06
C ILE A 115 -18.58 -0.63 -4.58
N SER A 116 -19.54 -0.55 -3.64
CA SER A 116 -19.25 -0.37 -2.21
C SER A 116 -19.25 -1.66 -1.37
N SER A 117 -19.84 -2.76 -1.85
CA SER A 117 -20.00 -4.02 -1.12
C SER A 117 -19.27 -5.16 -1.85
N PRO A 118 -18.33 -5.90 -1.21
CA PRO A 118 -17.94 -5.80 0.19
C PRO A 118 -17.14 -4.54 0.53
N ASN A 119 -17.22 -4.11 1.79
CA ASN A 119 -16.42 -3.03 2.39
C ASN A 119 -15.60 -3.55 3.58
N ARG A 120 -14.48 -2.85 3.87
CA ARG A 120 -13.59 -3.18 5.00
C ARG A 120 -14.15 -2.68 6.34
N VAL A 121 -13.92 -3.44 7.40
CA VAL A 121 -14.52 -3.24 8.73
C VAL A 121 -13.48 -2.76 9.75
N ASN A 122 -13.84 -1.75 10.54
CA ASN A 122 -13.17 -1.47 11.81
C ASN A 122 -13.59 -2.52 12.86
N LEU A 123 -12.61 -3.31 13.32
CA LEU A 123 -12.83 -4.48 14.17
C LEU A 123 -13.22 -4.12 15.60
N GLY A 124 -13.05 -2.87 16.02
CA GLY A 124 -13.44 -2.40 17.34
C GLY A 124 -12.52 -1.30 17.83
N ARG A 125 -12.54 -1.09 19.15
CA ARG A 125 -11.70 -0.12 19.84
C ARG A 125 -11.20 -0.68 21.16
N VAL A 126 -9.94 -0.43 21.47
CA VAL A 126 -9.33 -0.78 22.76
C VAL A 126 -8.73 0.48 23.40
N GLY A 127 -9.28 0.92 24.52
CA GLY A 127 -8.86 2.17 25.19
C GLY A 127 -8.80 2.04 26.71
N LEU A 128 -8.25 3.05 27.38
CA LEU A 128 -8.26 3.12 28.84
C LEU A 128 -9.64 3.49 29.37
N MET A 129 -10.01 2.89 30.49
CA MET A 129 -11.23 3.22 31.23
C MET A 129 -10.86 3.65 32.64
N PHE A 130 -11.51 4.72 33.11
CA PHE A 130 -11.25 5.33 34.41
C PHE A 130 -12.46 5.21 35.32
N TRP A 131 -12.20 5.06 36.62
CA TRP A 131 -13.21 5.04 37.66
C TRP A 131 -12.89 6.02 38.78
N THR A 132 -13.94 6.62 39.33
CA THR A 132 -13.85 7.43 40.54
C THR A 132 -13.47 6.54 41.73
N LYS A 133 -13.08 7.16 42.85
CA LYS A 133 -12.87 6.44 44.12
C LYS A 133 -14.14 5.72 44.62
N GLY A 134 -15.32 6.21 44.22
CA GLY A 134 -16.62 5.59 44.51
C GLY A 134 -16.92 4.35 43.64
N GLY A 135 -16.15 4.12 42.57
CA GLY A 135 -16.32 2.99 41.67
C GLY A 135 -17.21 3.26 40.46
N ASP A 136 -17.68 4.50 40.27
CA ASP A 136 -18.42 4.94 39.09
C ASP A 136 -17.48 5.20 37.92
N VAL A 137 -17.98 5.02 36.70
CA VAL A 137 -17.23 5.35 35.48
C VAL A 137 -16.94 6.85 35.45
N GLN A 138 -15.68 7.21 35.28
CA GLN A 138 -15.22 8.60 35.18
C GLN A 138 -14.99 8.94 33.70
N THR A 139 -15.67 9.97 33.20
CA THR A 139 -15.32 10.59 31.92
C THR A 139 -14.02 11.35 32.10
N VAL A 140 -13.07 11.12 31.20
CA VAL A 140 -11.74 11.73 31.20
C VAL A 140 -11.49 12.24 29.78
N ASP A 141 -11.06 13.49 29.68
CA ASP A 141 -10.60 14.13 28.46
C ASP A 141 -9.07 14.16 28.41
N GLU A 142 -8.49 14.35 27.23
CA GLU A 142 -7.03 14.39 27.08
C GLU A 142 -6.38 15.50 27.93
N ASN A 143 -7.08 16.62 28.14
CA ASN A 143 -6.62 17.74 28.95
C ASN A 143 -6.55 17.43 30.45
N ASP A 144 -7.15 16.32 30.91
CA ASP A 144 -7.01 15.86 32.29
C ASP A 144 -5.68 15.13 32.52
N LEU A 145 -4.93 14.85 31.44
CA LEU A 145 -3.61 14.24 31.51
C LEU A 145 -2.52 15.32 31.58
N THR A 146 -1.47 15.02 32.34
CA THR A 146 -0.26 15.86 32.41
C THR A 146 0.98 15.02 32.13
N ALA A 147 2.14 15.67 31.92
CA ALA A 147 3.41 15.01 31.62
C ALA A 147 3.32 13.97 30.47
N VAL A 148 2.53 14.30 29.44
CA VAL A 148 2.22 13.40 28.33
C VAL A 148 3.41 13.23 27.39
N GLY A 149 3.79 11.98 27.12
CA GLY A 149 4.78 11.61 26.14
C GLY A 149 4.52 10.22 25.58
N GLN A 150 4.66 10.08 24.27
CA GLN A 150 4.50 8.84 23.52
C GLN A 150 5.71 8.67 22.59
N GLU A 151 6.26 7.46 22.53
CA GLU A 151 7.32 7.08 21.61
C GLU A 151 6.96 5.78 20.90
N LEU A 152 7.23 5.73 19.60
CA LEU A 152 7.22 4.50 18.82
C LEU A 152 8.66 4.02 18.56
N ASP A 153 9.03 2.90 19.18
CA ASP A 153 10.28 2.20 18.92
C ASP A 153 10.15 1.40 17.63
N LEU A 154 10.75 1.92 16.55
CA LEU A 154 10.72 1.30 15.22
C LEU A 154 11.51 -0.01 15.15
N TRP A 155 12.53 -0.17 16.02
CA TRP A 155 13.38 -1.35 16.04
C TRP A 155 12.69 -2.55 16.69
N ALA A 156 11.83 -2.28 17.69
CA ALA A 156 11.04 -3.31 18.38
C ALA A 156 9.58 -3.41 17.91
N GLY A 157 9.08 -2.39 17.18
CA GLY A 157 7.66 -2.26 16.83
C GLY A 157 6.76 -2.10 18.05
N LYS A 158 7.15 -1.21 18.96
CA LYS A 158 6.49 -1.03 20.27
C LYS A 158 6.17 0.44 20.52
N ILE A 159 4.94 0.72 20.92
CA ILE A 159 4.55 2.05 21.44
C ILE A 159 4.73 2.05 22.96
N THR A 160 5.34 3.10 23.49
CA THR A 160 5.40 3.39 24.93
C THR A 160 4.84 4.78 25.20
N SER A 161 3.75 4.84 25.96
CA SER A 161 3.12 6.08 26.40
C SER A 161 3.27 6.27 27.90
N ARG A 162 3.52 7.51 28.32
CA ARG A 162 3.69 7.94 29.71
C ARG A 162 2.89 9.22 29.93
N PHE A 163 2.16 9.27 31.03
CA PHE A 163 1.41 10.45 31.44
C PHE A 163 1.06 10.35 32.93
N GLU A 164 0.55 11.43 33.50
CA GLU A 164 0.00 11.47 34.84
C GLU A 164 -1.49 11.76 34.80
N PHE A 165 -2.27 11.02 35.60
CA PHE A 165 -3.69 11.26 35.84
C PHE A 165 -3.93 11.44 37.33
N GLU A 166 -4.49 12.59 37.72
CA GLU A 166 -4.67 12.99 39.12
C GLU A 166 -3.39 12.79 39.98
N GLY A 167 -2.23 13.19 39.44
CA GLY A 167 -0.92 13.08 40.09
C GLY A 167 -0.36 11.65 40.21
N ASN A 168 -0.98 10.66 39.54
CA ASN A 168 -0.48 9.28 39.50
C ASN A 168 0.11 8.98 38.13
N ALA A 169 1.36 8.52 38.11
CA ALA A 169 2.02 8.07 36.89
C ALA A 169 1.31 6.84 36.28
N VAL A 170 1.16 6.87 34.96
CA VAL A 170 0.67 5.77 34.13
C VAL A 170 1.68 5.56 33.00
N THR A 171 2.10 4.31 32.81
CA THR A 171 2.84 3.89 31.62
C THR A 171 2.05 2.81 30.91
N VAL A 172 1.89 2.94 29.60
CA VAL A 172 1.23 1.97 28.73
C VAL A 172 2.21 1.55 27.65
N GLU A 173 2.45 0.26 27.52
CA GLU A 173 3.22 -0.33 26.42
C GLU A 173 2.29 -1.18 25.55
N VAL A 174 2.43 -1.05 24.23
CA VAL A 174 1.63 -1.82 23.25
C VAL A 174 2.52 -2.32 22.12
N ALA A 175 2.34 -3.58 21.74
CA ALA A 175 2.97 -4.21 20.58
C ALA A 175 1.98 -5.15 19.87
N SER A 176 2.23 -5.45 18.60
CA SER A 176 1.43 -6.41 17.82
C SER A 176 2.18 -7.72 17.62
N ALA A 177 1.48 -8.83 17.79
CA ALA A 177 2.02 -10.15 17.47
C ALA A 177 2.27 -10.24 15.96
N GLN A 178 3.31 -10.97 15.59
CA GLN A 178 3.75 -11.05 14.19
C GLN A 178 3.26 -12.32 13.48
N ASP A 179 2.66 -13.24 14.23
CA ASP A 179 2.09 -14.52 13.80
C ASP A 179 0.57 -14.62 14.01
N SER A 180 -0.03 -13.60 14.62
CA SER A 180 -1.46 -13.52 14.90
C SER A 180 -1.91 -12.06 14.98
N ASP A 181 -3.22 -11.82 14.82
CA ASP A 181 -3.82 -10.49 14.86
C ASP A 181 -4.19 -10.13 16.29
N THR A 182 -3.15 -10.03 17.12
CA THR A 182 -3.24 -9.82 18.57
C THR A 182 -2.40 -8.63 18.98
N ILE A 183 -2.95 -7.74 19.81
CA ILE A 183 -2.17 -6.73 20.53
C ILE A 183 -1.86 -7.20 21.95
N GLY A 184 -0.62 -6.99 22.38
CA GLY A 184 -0.20 -7.12 23.77
C GLY A 184 -0.17 -5.75 24.42
N ILE A 185 -0.69 -5.65 25.64
CA ILE A 185 -0.85 -4.39 26.38
C ILE A 185 -0.30 -4.60 27.79
N ILE A 186 0.59 -3.70 28.23
CA ILE A 186 1.06 -3.65 29.61
C ILE A 186 0.79 -2.25 30.15
N VAL A 187 -0.03 -2.16 31.20
CA VAL A 187 -0.31 -0.92 31.93
C VAL A 187 0.38 -0.99 33.29
N ASN A 188 1.15 0.03 33.65
CA ASN A 188 1.76 0.19 34.96
C ASN A 188 1.25 1.47 35.62
N SER A 189 0.60 1.35 36.78
CA SER A 189 0.15 2.48 37.60
C SER A 189 -0.31 2.02 38.99
N GLY A 190 -0.12 2.87 40.00
CA GLY A 190 -0.75 2.69 41.32
C GLY A 190 -2.28 2.72 41.29
N LEU A 191 -2.88 3.31 40.24
CA LEU A 191 -4.34 3.37 40.07
C LEU A 191 -4.97 1.99 39.84
N LEU A 192 -4.22 1.02 39.31
CA LEU A 192 -4.71 -0.35 39.06
C LEU A 192 -5.08 -1.05 40.36
N GLY A 193 -4.20 -0.98 41.37
CA GLY A 193 -4.42 -1.61 42.68
C GLY A 193 -5.59 -1.01 43.47
N ASN A 194 -5.99 0.21 43.11
CA ASN A 194 -7.15 0.91 43.65
C ASN A 194 -8.41 0.72 42.79
N GLY A 195 -8.33 -0.08 41.72
CA GLY A 195 -9.43 -0.34 40.80
C GLY A 195 -9.92 0.90 40.05
N ARG A 196 -9.05 1.90 39.85
CA ARG A 196 -9.36 3.21 39.26
C ARG A 196 -9.04 3.34 37.78
N ILE A 197 -8.27 2.40 37.24
CA ILE A 197 -7.96 2.33 35.81
C ILE A 197 -8.05 0.88 35.35
N GLY A 198 -8.34 0.69 34.07
CA GLY A 198 -8.50 -0.59 33.37
C GLY A 198 -8.65 -0.31 31.88
N LEU A 199 -9.22 -1.24 31.12
CA LEU A 199 -9.47 -1.06 29.69
C LEU A 199 -10.96 -1.05 29.38
N PHE A 200 -11.32 -0.59 28.19
CA PHE A 200 -12.61 -0.88 27.56
C PHE A 200 -12.42 -1.45 26.16
N LEU A 201 -13.43 -2.20 25.72
CA LEU A 201 -13.64 -2.61 24.35
C LEU A 201 -14.93 -1.97 23.83
N ASP A 202 -14.95 -1.50 22.58
CA ASP A 202 -16.15 -0.94 21.95
C ASP A 202 -16.21 -1.36 20.48
N PHE A 203 -17.41 -1.44 19.88
CA PHE A 203 -17.59 -1.94 18.51
C PHE A 203 -18.48 -1.04 17.65
N PRO A 204 -18.03 -0.60 16.45
CA PRO A 204 -18.80 0.30 15.59
C PRO A 204 -19.62 -0.45 14.53
N TRP A 205 -20.66 0.21 14.00
CA TRP A 205 -21.29 -0.19 12.74
C TRP A 205 -20.38 0.19 11.58
N ASN A 206 -20.32 -0.63 10.53
CA ASN A 206 -19.55 -0.34 9.33
C ASN A 206 -20.44 -0.62 8.12
N ASP A 207 -20.42 0.22 7.09
CA ASP A 207 -21.10 0.01 5.82
C ASP A 207 -20.41 0.74 4.66
N GLY A 208 -20.84 0.46 3.44
CA GLY A 208 -20.33 1.07 2.22
C GLY A 208 -20.98 2.41 1.88
N SER A 209 -21.53 3.14 2.88
CA SER A 209 -22.23 4.42 2.64
C SER A 209 -21.28 5.56 2.27
N ALA A 210 -20.02 5.49 2.69
CA ALA A 210 -19.01 6.51 2.44
C ALA A 210 -17.88 5.97 1.56
N LYS A 211 -17.58 6.69 0.47
CA LYS A 211 -16.42 6.42 -0.40
C LYS A 211 -15.11 6.49 0.39
N PHE A 212 -14.99 7.49 1.27
CA PHE A 212 -13.86 7.69 2.18
C PHE A 212 -14.38 7.78 3.62
N SER A 213 -13.76 7.03 4.51
CA SER A 213 -13.94 7.12 5.97
C SER A 213 -12.59 7.43 6.59
N ALA A 214 -12.26 8.71 6.69
CA ALA A 214 -11.01 9.21 7.24
C ALA A 214 -11.30 10.46 8.08
N PRO A 215 -10.60 10.67 9.21
CA PRO A 215 -9.54 9.82 9.78
C PRO A 215 -10.07 8.58 10.53
N PHE A 216 -11.38 8.49 10.75
CA PHE A 216 -12.00 7.42 11.54
C PHE A 216 -12.90 6.52 10.68
N VAL A 217 -12.97 5.24 11.06
CA VAL A 217 -13.77 4.22 10.38
C VAL A 217 -14.84 3.69 11.33
N GLY A 218 -16.08 3.66 10.83
CA GLY A 218 -17.24 3.11 11.53
C GLY A 218 -18.09 4.16 12.26
N ASN A 219 -19.37 3.85 12.41
CA ASN A 219 -20.37 4.65 13.11
C ASN A 219 -20.69 4.03 14.48
N TRP A 220 -20.29 4.73 15.54
CA TRP A 220 -20.45 4.31 16.93
C TRP A 220 -21.87 4.47 17.48
N ASN A 221 -22.69 5.29 16.82
CA ASN A 221 -24.04 5.62 17.27
C ASN A 221 -25.11 4.71 16.65
N ALA A 222 -24.77 3.93 15.62
CA ALA A 222 -25.70 3.03 14.92
C ALA A 222 -25.87 1.68 15.63
N THR A 223 -26.12 1.71 16.95
CA THR A 223 -26.15 0.50 17.80
C THR A 223 -27.29 -0.47 17.45
N ALA A 224 -28.37 0.01 16.83
CA ALA A 224 -29.48 -0.84 16.39
C ALA A 224 -29.14 -1.69 15.15
N ASN A 225 -28.07 -1.36 14.41
CA ASN A 225 -27.74 -2.01 13.13
C ASN A 225 -26.90 -3.29 13.28
N HIS A 226 -26.36 -3.55 14.48
CA HIS A 226 -25.49 -4.68 14.73
C HIS A 226 -25.69 -5.28 16.13
N THR A 227 -25.03 -6.40 16.38
CA THR A 227 -25.12 -7.06 17.70
C THR A 227 -23.75 -7.42 18.22
N THR A 228 -23.58 -7.32 19.54
CA THR A 228 -22.42 -7.86 20.24
C THR A 228 -22.88 -8.76 21.40
N THR A 229 -22.24 -9.92 21.55
CA THR A 229 -22.52 -10.84 22.66
C THR A 229 -21.23 -11.21 23.38
N LEU A 230 -21.27 -11.18 24.71
CA LEU A 230 -20.13 -11.51 25.57
C LEU A 230 -20.26 -12.96 26.07
N ASN A 231 -19.19 -13.72 25.94
CA ASN A 231 -19.02 -15.02 26.57
C ASN A 231 -17.80 -15.00 27.50
N THR A 232 -18.02 -15.22 28.80
CA THR A 232 -16.97 -15.34 29.83
C THR A 232 -16.72 -16.77 30.29
N LYS A 233 -17.48 -17.74 29.75
CA LYS A 233 -17.28 -19.18 29.99
C LYS A 233 -16.47 -19.79 28.85
N VAL A 234 -15.33 -19.17 28.58
CA VAL A 234 -14.36 -19.62 27.57
C VAL A 234 -13.28 -20.46 28.27
N GLY A 235 -12.74 -21.44 27.54
CA GLY A 235 -11.69 -22.33 28.06
C GLY A 235 -10.30 -21.92 27.58
N GLY A 236 -9.26 -22.52 28.17
CA GLY A 236 -7.87 -22.26 27.78
C GLY A 236 -7.33 -20.93 28.31
N SER A 237 -6.56 -20.21 27.49
CA SER A 237 -6.00 -18.89 27.85
C SER A 237 -6.97 -17.71 27.60
N VAL A 238 -8.18 -17.99 27.10
CA VAL A 238 -9.20 -16.99 26.79
C VAL A 238 -10.13 -16.80 27.98
N GLN A 239 -10.20 -15.57 28.50
CA GLN A 239 -11.03 -15.21 29.65
C GLN A 239 -12.39 -14.61 29.25
N ALA A 240 -12.44 -13.94 28.11
CA ALA A 240 -13.65 -13.41 27.53
C ALA A 240 -13.55 -13.40 26.01
N GLU A 241 -14.68 -13.64 25.34
CA GLU A 241 -14.83 -13.52 23.90
C GLU A 241 -16.07 -12.67 23.60
N ILE A 242 -15.92 -11.66 22.76
CA ILE A 242 -17.02 -10.87 22.23
C ILE A 242 -17.25 -11.27 20.78
N THR A 243 -18.48 -11.67 20.45
CA THR A 243 -18.91 -11.88 19.07
C THR A 243 -19.59 -10.62 18.56
N HIS A 244 -19.08 -10.02 17.49
CA HIS A 244 -19.64 -8.87 16.80
C HIS A 244 -20.23 -9.29 15.45
N LYS A 245 -21.53 -9.07 15.24
CA LYS A 245 -22.23 -9.42 13.99
C LYS A 245 -22.67 -8.17 13.25
N LEU A 246 -22.26 -8.06 11.99
CA LEU A 246 -22.59 -6.99 11.04
C LEU A 246 -23.21 -7.65 9.79
N ASP A 247 -24.53 -7.55 9.63
CA ASP A 247 -25.28 -8.34 8.64
C ASP A 247 -24.95 -9.85 8.75
N ALA A 248 -24.46 -10.47 7.68
CA ALA A 248 -24.03 -11.87 7.64
C ALA A 248 -22.57 -12.07 8.13
N ALA A 249 -21.79 -11.01 8.31
CA ALA A 249 -20.41 -11.11 8.77
C ALA A 249 -20.35 -11.24 10.29
N THR A 250 -19.42 -12.07 10.77
CA THR A 250 -19.15 -12.26 12.20
C THR A 250 -17.66 -12.09 12.47
N PHE A 251 -17.35 -11.34 13.52
CA PHE A 251 -16.00 -11.08 13.99
C PHE A 251 -15.92 -11.40 15.48
N LEU A 252 -14.77 -11.89 15.92
CA LEU A 252 -14.52 -12.28 17.30
C LEU A 252 -13.38 -11.44 17.88
N THR A 253 -13.54 -11.06 19.14
CA THR A 253 -12.52 -10.37 19.94
C THR A 253 -12.32 -11.13 21.24
N SER A 254 -11.12 -11.66 21.45
CA SER A 254 -10.80 -12.52 22.58
C SER A 254 -9.77 -11.86 23.49
N VAL A 255 -10.04 -11.88 24.80
CA VAL A 255 -9.18 -11.29 25.84
C VAL A 255 -8.50 -12.39 26.64
N GLY A 256 -7.18 -12.28 26.78
CA GLY A 256 -6.32 -13.17 27.58
C GLY A 256 -5.31 -12.40 28.41
N GLY A 257 -4.50 -13.11 29.22
CA GLY A 257 -3.48 -12.52 30.09
C GLY A 257 -3.84 -12.53 31.57
N ASP A 258 -3.52 -11.45 32.30
CA ASP A 258 -3.86 -11.28 33.71
C ASP A 258 -5.37 -11.35 33.96
N ARG A 259 -5.77 -11.76 35.17
CA ARG A 259 -7.19 -11.93 35.50
C ARG A 259 -7.92 -10.60 35.46
N ALA A 260 -8.97 -10.53 34.64
CA ALA A 260 -9.83 -9.35 34.51
C ALA A 260 -11.31 -9.75 34.42
N SER A 261 -12.18 -8.94 35.02
CA SER A 261 -13.62 -9.03 34.84
C SER A 261 -14.03 -8.26 33.58
N VAL A 262 -14.69 -8.92 32.64
CA VAL A 262 -15.26 -8.30 31.45
C VAL A 262 -16.77 -8.20 31.60
N ALA A 263 -17.32 -6.99 31.42
CA ALA A 263 -18.74 -6.73 31.60
C ALA A 263 -19.25 -5.72 30.58
N ARG A 264 -20.47 -5.91 30.08
CA ARG A 264 -21.14 -4.96 29.20
C ARG A 264 -21.63 -3.76 30.01
N LEU A 265 -21.34 -2.55 29.57
CA LEU A 265 -21.70 -1.34 30.32
C LEU A 265 -23.19 -1.00 30.27
N SER A 266 -23.85 -1.27 29.14
CA SER A 266 -25.30 -1.15 29.02
C SER A 266 -25.86 -2.09 27.94
N PRO A 267 -27.14 -2.48 28.01
CA PRO A 267 -27.78 -3.28 26.96
C PRO A 267 -27.86 -2.59 25.59
N ALA A 268 -27.89 -1.25 25.57
CA ALA A 268 -28.03 -0.44 24.37
C ALA A 268 -26.69 -0.05 23.72
N ALA A 269 -25.58 -0.21 24.42
CA ALA A 269 -24.24 0.09 23.92
C ALA A 269 -23.48 -1.20 23.56
N HIS A 270 -22.52 -1.07 22.65
CA HIS A 270 -21.59 -2.15 22.29
C HIS A 270 -20.26 -2.04 23.04
N ARG A 271 -20.29 -1.40 24.22
CA ARG A 271 -19.11 -1.12 25.04
C ARG A 271 -19.00 -2.04 26.26
N TYR A 272 -17.79 -2.49 26.54
CA TYR A 272 -17.44 -3.44 27.60
C TYR A 272 -16.29 -2.89 28.43
N SER A 273 -16.41 -2.95 29.76
CA SER A 273 -15.27 -2.73 30.67
C SER A 273 -14.45 -3.99 30.81
N VAL A 274 -13.13 -3.84 30.89
CA VAL A 274 -12.16 -4.87 31.25
C VAL A 274 -11.42 -4.38 32.50
N ARG A 275 -11.87 -4.84 33.67
CA ARG A 275 -11.36 -4.36 34.97
C ARG A 275 -10.46 -5.42 35.60
N PRO A 276 -9.23 -5.08 36.02
CA PRO A 276 -8.32 -6.04 36.65
C PRO A 276 -8.90 -6.61 37.95
N ILE A 277 -8.62 -7.88 38.22
CA ILE A 277 -9.00 -8.56 39.47
C ILE A 277 -7.79 -8.67 40.39
N GLY A 278 -7.86 -8.06 41.57
CA GLY A 278 -6.81 -8.07 42.58
C GLY A 278 -6.14 -6.71 42.76
N LYS A 279 -5.15 -6.64 43.65
CA LYS A 279 -4.37 -5.43 43.93
C LYS A 279 -2.97 -5.57 43.33
N SER A 280 -2.84 -5.16 42.07
CA SER A 280 -1.56 -5.12 41.34
C SER A 280 -1.32 -3.71 40.80
N SER A 281 -0.05 -3.30 40.72
CA SER A 281 0.35 -2.07 40.03
C SER A 281 0.59 -2.26 38.53
N THR A 282 0.42 -3.48 38.04
CA THR A 282 0.63 -3.87 36.64
C THR A 282 -0.56 -4.69 36.15
N LEU A 283 -0.99 -4.41 34.92
CA LEU A 283 -2.00 -5.16 34.18
C LEU A 283 -1.44 -5.52 32.81
N SER A 284 -1.32 -6.81 32.54
CA SER A 284 -0.78 -7.36 31.30
C SER A 284 -1.85 -8.18 30.58
N LEU A 285 -2.37 -7.66 29.47
CA LEU A 285 -3.46 -8.26 28.69
C LEU A 285 -3.09 -8.43 27.22
N ALA A 286 -3.75 -9.39 26.58
CA ALA A 286 -3.69 -9.58 25.13
C ALA A 286 -5.11 -9.56 24.57
N VAL A 287 -5.30 -8.85 23.46
CA VAL A 287 -6.59 -8.73 22.75
C VAL A 287 -6.38 -9.21 21.33
N ALA A 288 -7.01 -10.33 20.99
CA ALA A 288 -6.90 -10.99 19.69
C ALA A 288 -8.19 -10.83 18.87
N PHE A 289 -8.04 -10.61 17.57
CA PHE A 289 -9.13 -10.45 16.62
C PHE A 289 -9.14 -11.58 15.59
N GLY A 290 -10.33 -12.02 15.16
CA GLY A 290 -10.42 -13.06 14.15
C GLY A 290 -11.83 -13.26 13.57
N LYS A 291 -11.91 -13.95 12.43
CA LYS A 291 -13.18 -14.46 11.85
C LYS A 291 -13.64 -15.76 12.49
N ASN A 292 -12.68 -16.58 12.89
CA ASN A 292 -12.90 -17.91 13.43
C ASN A 292 -12.63 -17.92 14.93
N LYS A 293 -13.22 -18.89 15.63
CA LYS A 293 -13.05 -19.07 17.07
C LYS A 293 -11.57 -19.12 17.45
N ILE A 294 -11.17 -18.26 18.39
CA ILE A 294 -9.81 -18.20 18.91
C ILE A 294 -9.73 -19.15 20.09
N THR A 295 -8.99 -20.26 19.95
CA THR A 295 -8.90 -21.30 20.98
C THR A 295 -7.86 -20.97 22.05
N ALA A 296 -6.87 -20.13 21.72
CA ALA A 296 -5.86 -19.62 22.63
C ALA A 296 -5.44 -18.22 22.20
N VAL A 297 -5.28 -17.32 23.18
CA VAL A 297 -4.66 -16.01 22.99
C VAL A 297 -3.22 -16.08 23.50
N SER A 298 -2.28 -15.52 22.74
CA SER A 298 -0.86 -15.42 23.11
C SER A 298 -0.69 -14.70 24.44
N ARG A 299 0.30 -15.12 25.24
CA ARG A 299 0.59 -14.36 26.46
C ARG A 299 1.13 -12.99 26.05
N PRO A 300 0.83 -11.91 26.79
CA PRO A 300 1.24 -10.57 26.38
C PRO A 300 2.76 -10.45 26.17
N LEU A 301 3.57 -11.05 27.05
CA LEU A 301 5.04 -11.06 26.89
C LEU A 301 5.51 -11.76 25.60
N ASP A 302 4.82 -12.82 25.17
CA ASP A 302 5.14 -13.50 23.91
C ASP A 302 4.83 -12.58 22.71
N VAL A 303 3.80 -11.73 22.82
CA VAL A 303 3.49 -10.72 21.80
C VAL A 303 4.63 -9.71 21.66
N PHE A 304 5.13 -9.15 22.77
CA PHE A 304 6.27 -8.22 22.75
C PHE A 304 7.54 -8.88 22.21
N GLN A 305 7.82 -10.13 22.61
CA GLN A 305 8.98 -10.88 22.12
C GLN A 305 8.88 -11.15 20.61
N SER A 306 7.71 -11.59 20.14
CA SER A 306 7.42 -11.80 18.71
C SER A 306 7.65 -10.52 17.91
N SER A 307 7.08 -9.40 18.35
CA SER A 307 7.29 -8.08 17.72
C SER A 307 8.76 -7.71 17.64
N ALA A 308 9.46 -7.70 18.77
CA ALA A 308 10.86 -7.27 18.83
C ALA A 308 11.78 -8.14 17.96
N GLN A 309 11.56 -9.46 17.96
CA GLN A 309 12.37 -10.37 17.15
C GLN A 309 12.11 -10.18 15.65
N THR A 310 10.86 -10.08 15.22
CA THR A 310 10.55 -9.93 13.79
C THR A 310 10.98 -8.56 13.25
N TRP A 311 10.83 -7.48 14.01
CA TRP A 311 11.29 -6.16 13.58
C TRP A 311 12.81 -6.09 13.50
N LYS A 312 13.53 -6.64 14.50
CA LYS A 312 14.98 -6.79 14.43
C LYS A 312 15.40 -7.57 13.19
N ASP A 313 14.74 -8.70 12.90
CA ASP A 313 15.01 -9.50 11.72
C ASP A 313 14.74 -8.73 10.42
N TYR A 314 13.61 -8.02 10.35
CA TYR A 314 13.27 -7.18 9.21
C TYR A 314 14.38 -6.17 8.94
N TRP A 315 14.80 -5.39 9.94
CA TRP A 315 15.84 -4.37 9.77
C TRP A 315 17.21 -4.95 9.46
N THR A 316 17.56 -6.11 10.00
CA THR A 316 18.90 -6.71 9.85
C THR A 316 19.07 -7.55 8.60
N LYS A 317 18.00 -8.19 8.09
CA LYS A 317 18.08 -9.16 6.98
C LYS A 317 17.68 -8.60 5.62
N SER A 318 16.88 -7.54 5.58
CA SER A 318 16.46 -6.89 4.33
C SER A 318 17.52 -5.92 3.79
N GLY A 319 17.27 -5.36 2.61
CA GLY A 319 18.08 -4.29 2.05
C GLY A 319 18.09 -3.04 2.94
N PHE A 320 19.15 -2.24 2.83
CA PHE A 320 19.30 -1.01 3.60
C PHE A 320 20.06 0.05 2.79
N VAL A 321 19.55 1.28 2.84
CA VAL A 321 20.18 2.46 2.24
C VAL A 321 20.45 3.47 3.35
N ASP A 322 21.71 3.85 3.50
CA ASP A 322 22.18 4.92 4.38
C ASP A 322 22.65 6.09 3.50
N VAL A 323 21.85 7.15 3.46
CA VAL A 323 22.19 8.41 2.78
C VAL A 323 22.71 9.47 3.74
N LEU A 324 22.75 9.19 5.06
CA LEU A 324 23.08 10.15 6.10
C LEU A 324 24.56 10.10 6.48
N THR A 325 25.11 8.91 6.75
CA THR A 325 26.40 8.78 7.43
C THR A 325 27.56 9.23 6.54
N GLY A 326 28.10 10.41 6.84
CA GLY A 326 29.21 11.02 6.10
C GLY A 326 28.77 11.89 4.92
N SER A 327 27.46 12.03 4.68
CA SER A 327 26.94 13.06 3.78
C SER A 327 27.05 14.43 4.44
N THR A 328 27.37 15.45 3.64
CA THR A 328 27.43 16.85 4.06
C THR A 328 26.26 17.67 3.53
N ASP A 329 25.50 17.13 2.57
CA ASP A 329 24.27 17.73 2.09
C ASP A 329 23.21 17.75 3.21
N THR A 330 22.66 18.93 3.50
CA THR A 330 21.69 19.14 4.59
C THR A 330 20.38 18.40 4.36
N ARG A 331 20.07 18.03 3.12
CA ARG A 331 18.87 17.28 2.72
C ARG A 331 18.92 15.81 3.16
N ALA A 332 20.10 15.27 3.44
CA ALA A 332 20.30 13.85 3.75
C ALA A 332 19.49 13.37 4.97
N ASN A 333 19.36 14.20 6.01
CA ASN A 333 18.64 13.82 7.23
C ASN A 333 17.13 13.65 6.98
N GLU A 334 16.52 14.53 6.19
CA GLU A 334 15.10 14.42 5.87
C GLU A 334 14.83 13.24 4.92
N LEU A 335 15.68 13.03 3.92
CA LEU A 335 15.52 11.87 3.03
C LEU A 335 15.67 10.54 3.81
N GLN A 336 16.67 10.45 4.70
CA GLN A 336 16.83 9.27 5.56
C GLN A 336 15.62 9.08 6.49
N ARG A 337 15.04 10.15 7.04
CA ARG A 337 13.80 10.09 7.84
C ARG A 337 12.67 9.47 7.02
N ARG A 338 12.40 10.00 5.82
CA ARG A 338 11.33 9.50 4.93
C ARG A 338 11.56 8.04 4.55
N ILE A 339 12.81 7.63 4.29
CA ILE A 339 13.14 6.23 4.00
C ILE A 339 12.78 5.33 5.19
N ILE A 340 13.28 5.63 6.40
CA ILE A 340 13.08 4.75 7.57
C ILE A 340 11.61 4.65 7.96
N LEU A 341 10.90 5.79 8.02
CA LEU A 341 9.49 5.80 8.39
C LEU A 341 8.61 5.12 7.33
N SER A 342 8.86 5.36 6.04
CA SER A 342 8.14 4.66 4.96
C SER A 342 8.33 3.15 5.08
N ARG A 343 9.56 2.67 5.32
CA ARG A 343 9.81 1.23 5.49
C ARG A 343 9.03 0.61 6.64
N TYR A 344 8.96 1.28 7.78
CA TYR A 344 8.18 0.82 8.92
C TYR A 344 6.68 0.80 8.59
N LEU A 345 6.14 1.91 8.08
CA LEU A 345 4.70 2.06 7.83
C LEU A 345 4.20 1.16 6.70
N MET A 346 4.98 0.99 5.62
CA MET A 346 4.66 0.03 4.56
C MET A 346 4.58 -1.39 5.13
N ARG A 347 5.47 -1.79 6.04
CA ARG A 347 5.38 -3.14 6.62
C ARG A 347 4.15 -3.31 7.52
N VAL A 348 3.76 -2.27 8.27
CA VAL A 348 2.55 -2.31 9.12
C VAL A 348 1.28 -2.38 8.28
N ASN A 349 1.21 -1.62 7.18
CA ASN A 349 -0.02 -1.36 6.45
C ASN A 349 -0.16 -2.12 5.12
N GLU A 350 0.93 -2.55 4.51
CA GLU A 350 1.01 -2.90 3.08
C GLU A 350 1.65 -4.28 2.82
N ALA A 351 1.80 -5.11 3.86
CA ALA A 351 2.48 -6.40 3.80
C ALA A 351 1.57 -7.60 4.12
N GLY A 352 0.30 -7.51 3.70
CA GLY A 352 -0.73 -8.52 3.92
C GLY A 352 -0.92 -9.50 2.76
N ASP A 353 -1.90 -10.40 2.91
CA ASP A 353 -2.20 -11.49 1.95
C ASP A 353 -2.98 -11.04 0.70
N THR A 354 -3.40 -9.78 0.69
CA THR A 354 -4.06 -9.12 -0.44
C THR A 354 -3.34 -7.81 -0.74
N PRO A 355 -3.42 -7.32 -1.98
CA PRO A 355 -2.96 -5.97 -2.26
C PRO A 355 -3.60 -4.97 -1.29
N PRO A 356 -2.83 -4.01 -0.81
CA PRO A 356 -3.33 -3.00 0.11
C PRO A 356 -4.21 -1.98 -0.63
N GLN A 357 -5.06 -1.30 0.13
CA GLN A 357 -5.73 -0.09 -0.36
C GLN A 357 -4.80 1.11 -0.28
N GLU A 358 -5.18 2.22 -0.90
CA GLU A 358 -4.37 3.44 -0.94
C GLU A 358 -4.03 4.04 0.44
N SER A 359 -4.91 3.88 1.43
CA SER A 359 -4.69 4.36 2.82
C SER A 359 -4.25 3.25 3.79
N GLY A 360 -3.86 2.08 3.27
CA GLY A 360 -3.34 0.97 4.06
C GLY A 360 -4.33 0.44 5.10
N LEU A 361 -3.85 0.19 6.32
CA LEU A 361 -4.69 -0.22 7.45
C LEU A 361 -4.88 0.93 8.46
N VAL A 362 -4.85 2.19 7.99
CA VAL A 362 -5.08 3.39 8.81
C VAL A 362 -6.56 3.77 8.85
N ASN A 363 -7.16 3.93 7.68
CA ASN A 363 -8.56 4.31 7.48
C ASN A 363 -9.08 3.72 6.16
N ASN A 364 -10.34 3.93 5.78
CA ASN A 364 -10.87 3.38 4.52
C ASN A 364 -10.94 4.45 3.42
N GLY A 365 -10.12 4.30 2.38
CA GLY A 365 -10.32 4.93 1.08
C GLY A 365 -10.98 3.96 0.10
N TRP A 366 -11.81 4.48 -0.81
CA TRP A 366 -12.49 3.67 -1.83
C TRP A 366 -13.22 2.45 -1.25
N TYR A 367 -13.99 2.66 -0.17
CA TYR A 367 -14.71 1.60 0.57
C TYR A 367 -13.79 0.53 1.21
N GLY A 368 -12.48 0.79 1.30
CA GLY A 368 -11.46 -0.14 1.74
C GLY A 368 -10.93 -1.06 0.63
N LYS A 369 -11.40 -0.90 -0.60
CA LYS A 369 -10.98 -1.69 -1.77
C LYS A 369 -9.56 -1.35 -2.20
N PHE A 370 -8.93 -2.29 -2.87
CA PHE A 370 -7.60 -2.10 -3.42
C PHE A 370 -7.63 -1.93 -4.94
N HIS A 371 -6.62 -1.24 -5.41
CA HIS A 371 -6.48 -0.74 -6.77
C HIS A 371 -5.28 -1.46 -7.40
N MET A 372 -5.51 -2.29 -8.42
CA MET A 372 -4.48 -3.15 -9.03
C MET A 372 -3.46 -2.35 -9.87
N GLU A 373 -3.87 -1.19 -10.37
CA GLU A 373 -3.02 -0.16 -10.93
C GLU A 373 -2.09 0.44 -9.86
N MET A 374 -2.57 0.60 -8.63
CA MET A 374 -1.72 1.05 -7.51
C MET A 374 -0.84 -0.06 -6.94
N PHE A 375 -1.13 -1.34 -7.20
CA PHE A 375 -0.37 -2.45 -6.62
C PHE A 375 1.13 -2.39 -6.95
N PHE A 376 1.50 -1.89 -8.13
CA PHE A 376 2.90 -1.63 -8.47
C PHE A 376 3.53 -0.65 -7.46
N TRP A 377 2.93 0.52 -7.28
CA TRP A 377 3.42 1.57 -6.39
C TRP A 377 3.46 1.13 -4.92
N HIS A 378 2.50 0.29 -4.50
CA HIS A 378 2.45 -0.26 -3.17
C HIS A 378 3.51 -1.34 -2.91
N SER A 379 3.87 -2.17 -3.89
CA SER A 379 4.52 -3.46 -3.60
C SER A 379 5.77 -3.79 -4.41
N ALA A 380 6.04 -3.12 -5.53
CA ALA A 380 7.22 -3.42 -6.33
C ALA A 380 8.54 -3.20 -5.56
N HIS A 381 8.55 -2.24 -4.63
CA HIS A 381 9.72 -1.98 -3.79
C HIS A 381 10.11 -3.19 -2.91
N TRP A 382 9.17 -4.05 -2.49
CA TRP A 382 9.50 -5.19 -1.62
C TRP A 382 10.57 -6.10 -2.22
N GLY A 383 10.45 -6.42 -3.51
CA GLY A 383 11.46 -7.23 -4.22
C GLY A 383 12.82 -6.53 -4.32
N LEU A 384 12.81 -5.21 -4.56
CA LEU A 384 14.03 -4.40 -4.66
C LEU A 384 14.78 -4.29 -3.32
N TRP A 385 14.05 -4.27 -2.20
CA TRP A 385 14.60 -4.22 -0.86
C TRP A 385 14.85 -5.60 -0.25
N SER A 386 14.87 -6.66 -1.05
CA SER A 386 15.10 -8.05 -0.61
C SER A 386 14.09 -8.55 0.43
N ASN A 387 12.84 -8.08 0.36
CA ASN A 387 11.71 -8.50 1.20
C ASN A 387 10.72 -9.38 0.41
N TRP A 388 11.24 -10.42 -0.23
CA TRP A 388 10.45 -11.35 -1.06
C TRP A 388 9.36 -12.08 -0.27
N ASP A 389 9.62 -12.38 1.01
CA ASP A 389 8.65 -12.98 1.92
C ASP A 389 7.41 -12.11 2.13
N LEU A 390 7.55 -10.78 2.05
CA LEU A 390 6.42 -9.84 2.14
C LEU A 390 5.69 -9.71 0.81
N LEU A 391 6.43 -9.57 -0.32
CA LEU A 391 5.83 -9.49 -1.65
C LEU A 391 5.03 -10.75 -2.01
N GLN A 392 5.53 -11.93 -1.63
CA GLN A 392 4.90 -13.21 -1.96
C GLN A 392 3.55 -13.43 -1.26
N ARG A 393 3.26 -12.70 -0.17
CA ARG A 393 1.96 -12.79 0.51
C ARG A 393 0.82 -12.34 -0.40
N SER A 394 1.02 -11.25 -1.14
CA SER A 394 -0.02 -10.65 -1.99
C SER A 394 0.18 -10.95 -3.49
N SER A 395 1.37 -11.28 -3.97
CA SER A 395 1.64 -11.45 -5.42
C SER A 395 0.86 -12.60 -6.09
N SER A 396 0.40 -13.58 -5.29
CA SER A 396 -0.54 -14.63 -5.76
C SER A 396 -1.91 -14.09 -6.18
N VAL A 397 -2.19 -12.79 -5.99
CA VAL A 397 -3.44 -12.15 -6.42
C VAL A 397 -3.73 -12.39 -7.91
N TYR A 398 -2.72 -12.36 -8.78
CA TYR A 398 -2.93 -12.57 -10.21
C TYR A 398 -3.37 -14.00 -10.52
N SER A 399 -2.73 -15.00 -9.92
CA SER A 399 -3.17 -16.40 -10.09
C SER A 399 -4.55 -16.64 -9.49
N ARG A 400 -4.87 -16.03 -8.34
CA ARG A 400 -6.21 -16.12 -7.72
C ARG A 400 -7.30 -15.48 -8.58
N PHE A 401 -7.00 -14.34 -9.21
CA PHE A 401 -7.98 -13.60 -10.00
C PHE A 401 -8.03 -14.03 -11.46
N LEU A 402 -7.12 -14.89 -11.91
CA LEU A 402 -7.03 -15.35 -13.29
C LEU A 402 -8.39 -15.85 -13.82
N PRO A 403 -9.16 -16.72 -13.13
CA PRO A 403 -10.46 -17.17 -13.65
C PRO A 403 -11.47 -16.03 -13.84
N SER A 404 -11.57 -15.12 -12.86
CA SER A 404 -12.46 -13.96 -12.95
C SER A 404 -12.04 -12.98 -14.04
N SER A 405 -10.74 -12.87 -14.31
CA SER A 405 -10.17 -11.96 -15.29
C SER A 405 -10.27 -12.48 -16.73
N ILE A 406 -10.18 -13.80 -16.91
CA ILE A 406 -10.55 -14.48 -18.15
C ILE A 406 -12.05 -14.30 -18.42
N HIS A 407 -12.90 -14.55 -17.42
CA HIS A 407 -14.35 -14.37 -17.58
C HIS A 407 -14.70 -12.93 -17.95
N ARG A 408 -14.09 -11.94 -17.30
CA ARG A 408 -14.25 -10.51 -17.64
C ARG A 408 -13.86 -10.23 -19.09
N ALA A 409 -12.69 -10.69 -19.53
CA ALA A 409 -12.23 -10.47 -20.89
C ALA A 409 -13.13 -11.16 -21.93
N GLN A 410 -13.36 -12.46 -21.77
CA GLN A 410 -13.91 -13.29 -22.84
C GLN A 410 -15.43 -13.41 -22.81
N VAL A 411 -16.03 -13.45 -21.61
CA VAL A 411 -17.48 -13.66 -21.46
C VAL A 411 -18.22 -12.34 -21.33
N GLN A 412 -17.76 -11.44 -20.45
CA GLN A 412 -18.40 -10.13 -20.28
C GLN A 412 -18.09 -9.22 -21.46
N GLN A 413 -16.82 -9.08 -21.82
CA GLN A 413 -16.42 -8.11 -22.84
C GLN A 413 -16.32 -8.70 -24.25
N GLY A 414 -16.27 -10.02 -24.41
CA GLY A 414 -16.25 -10.69 -25.71
C GLY A 414 -14.89 -10.68 -26.42
N TRP A 415 -13.78 -10.47 -25.71
CA TRP A 415 -12.43 -10.61 -26.27
C TRP A 415 -12.12 -12.06 -26.63
N SER A 416 -11.32 -12.28 -27.67
CA SER A 416 -11.04 -13.61 -28.19
C SER A 416 -10.17 -14.47 -27.27
N ALA A 417 -9.34 -13.84 -26.44
CA ALA A 417 -8.39 -14.54 -25.57
C ALA A 417 -7.96 -13.70 -24.37
N GLY A 418 -7.25 -14.37 -23.45
CA GLY A 418 -6.54 -13.76 -22.33
C GLY A 418 -7.38 -13.33 -21.13
N ALA A 419 -6.72 -12.67 -20.19
CA ALA A 419 -7.25 -12.17 -18.93
C ALA A 419 -7.09 -10.64 -18.85
N ARG A 420 -8.19 -9.94 -18.58
CA ARG A 420 -8.18 -8.48 -18.33
C ARG A 420 -8.19 -8.23 -16.83
N TRP A 421 -7.15 -7.61 -16.27
CA TRP A 421 -7.06 -7.37 -14.82
C TRP A 421 -7.99 -6.22 -14.37
N PRO A 422 -8.66 -6.32 -13.20
CA PRO A 422 -9.53 -5.25 -12.72
C PRO A 422 -8.72 -4.01 -12.31
N LYS A 423 -9.35 -2.83 -12.24
CA LYS A 423 -8.77 -1.63 -11.58
C LYS A 423 -9.00 -1.72 -10.06
N MET A 424 -10.18 -1.30 -9.60
CA MET A 424 -10.61 -1.40 -8.21
C MET A 424 -11.29 -2.76 -7.94
N THR A 425 -10.87 -3.45 -6.88
CA THR A 425 -11.36 -4.79 -6.54
C THR A 425 -11.23 -5.10 -5.05
N ASP A 426 -11.61 -6.32 -4.67
CA ASP A 426 -11.62 -6.84 -3.32
C ASP A 426 -11.12 -8.30 -3.33
N PRO A 427 -10.98 -8.98 -2.18
CA PRO A 427 -10.42 -10.34 -2.14
C PRO A 427 -11.15 -11.39 -3.00
N SER A 428 -12.37 -11.12 -3.48
CA SER A 428 -13.10 -12.00 -4.40
C SER A 428 -12.59 -11.96 -5.84
N GLY A 429 -11.84 -10.92 -6.25
CA GLY A 429 -11.41 -10.69 -7.63
C GLY A 429 -12.48 -10.08 -8.54
N ARG A 430 -13.67 -9.79 -8.01
CA ARG A 430 -14.72 -9.07 -8.75
C ARG A 430 -14.28 -7.64 -9.00
N SER A 431 -14.39 -7.17 -10.24
CA SER A 431 -14.14 -5.76 -10.55
C SER A 431 -15.27 -4.91 -9.98
N ALA A 432 -14.94 -3.77 -9.42
CA ALA A 432 -15.96 -2.78 -9.12
C ALA A 432 -16.42 -2.12 -10.43
N PRO A 433 -17.75 -1.89 -10.59
CA PRO A 433 -18.29 -1.07 -11.67
C PRO A 433 -17.71 0.35 -11.70
N GLY A 434 -17.89 1.04 -12.82
CA GLY A 434 -17.49 2.44 -13.02
C GLY A 434 -16.66 2.65 -14.28
N GLU A 435 -16.76 3.83 -14.88
CA GLU A 435 -16.17 4.13 -16.19
C GLU A 435 -14.64 3.99 -16.19
N ILE A 436 -13.95 4.69 -15.28
CA ILE A 436 -12.49 4.58 -15.13
C ILE A 436 -12.09 3.13 -14.77
N ASN A 437 -12.85 2.47 -13.89
CA ASN A 437 -12.59 1.08 -13.51
C ASN A 437 -12.65 0.12 -14.71
N ASN A 438 -13.44 0.46 -15.72
CA ASN A 438 -13.71 -0.36 -16.90
C ASN A 438 -12.90 -0.01 -18.13
N LEU A 439 -12.33 1.18 -18.22
CA LEU A 439 -11.63 1.64 -19.43
C LEU A 439 -10.13 1.86 -19.20
N LEU A 440 -9.66 1.89 -17.96
CA LEU A 440 -8.24 1.98 -17.64
C LEU A 440 -7.49 0.67 -17.95
N ILE A 441 -6.30 0.79 -18.53
CA ILE A 441 -5.52 -0.35 -19.05
C ILE A 441 -4.06 -0.44 -18.57
N TRP A 442 -3.51 0.60 -17.92
CA TRP A 442 -2.08 0.66 -17.62
C TRP A 442 -1.59 -0.32 -16.53
N GLN A 443 -2.51 -0.88 -15.74
CA GLN A 443 -2.26 -2.00 -14.83
C GLN A 443 -2.03 -3.34 -15.53
N GLN A 444 -2.42 -3.46 -16.80
CA GLN A 444 -2.41 -4.73 -17.51
C GLN A 444 -1.02 -5.38 -17.57
N PRO A 445 0.10 -4.64 -17.81
CA PRO A 445 1.44 -5.23 -17.86
C PRO A 445 2.06 -5.52 -16.48
N HIS A 446 1.49 -5.03 -15.36
CA HIS A 446 2.06 -5.19 -14.01
C HIS A 446 2.46 -6.63 -13.62
N PRO A 447 1.64 -7.68 -13.84
CA PRO A 447 2.05 -9.05 -13.48
C PRO A 447 3.31 -9.51 -14.22
N LEU A 448 3.56 -9.03 -15.44
CA LEU A 448 4.77 -9.34 -16.19
C LEU A 448 6.01 -8.73 -15.52
N ILE A 449 5.88 -7.51 -14.98
CA ILE A 449 6.94 -6.85 -14.21
C ILE A 449 7.21 -7.58 -12.89
N PHE A 450 6.17 -7.99 -12.16
CA PHE A 450 6.34 -8.77 -10.93
C PHE A 450 6.99 -10.14 -11.21
N ALA A 451 6.55 -10.84 -12.26
CA ALA A 451 7.14 -12.09 -12.70
C ALA A 451 8.62 -11.91 -13.05
N GLN A 452 8.95 -10.87 -13.83
CA GLN A 452 10.34 -10.57 -14.21
C GLN A 452 11.22 -10.28 -12.99
N TYR A 453 10.73 -9.48 -12.03
CA TYR A 453 11.51 -9.22 -10.81
C TYR A 453 11.70 -10.50 -9.98
N GLU A 454 10.67 -11.35 -9.83
CA GLU A 454 10.82 -12.60 -9.07
C GLU A 454 11.78 -13.56 -9.78
N TYR A 455 11.73 -13.66 -11.10
CA TYR A 455 12.67 -14.50 -11.86
C TYR A 455 14.11 -13.99 -11.78
N ARG A 456 14.33 -12.67 -11.80
CA ARG A 456 15.67 -12.08 -11.58
C ARG A 456 16.24 -12.45 -10.21
N ALA A 457 15.40 -12.48 -9.18
CA ALA A 457 15.82 -12.89 -7.83
C ALA A 457 15.97 -14.41 -7.68
N PHE A 458 15.12 -15.19 -8.36
CA PHE A 458 15.03 -16.65 -8.25
C PHE A 458 14.94 -17.32 -9.63
N PRO A 459 16.05 -17.37 -10.40
CA PRO A 459 16.05 -17.82 -11.81
C PRO A 459 15.91 -19.34 -11.91
N THR A 460 14.70 -19.83 -11.66
CA THR A 460 14.39 -21.25 -11.49
C THR A 460 13.17 -21.63 -12.31
N ASN A 461 13.12 -22.88 -12.78
CA ASN A 461 11.94 -23.43 -13.47
C ASN A 461 10.68 -23.38 -12.59
N GLN A 462 10.83 -23.46 -11.26
CA GLN A 462 9.72 -23.30 -10.35
C GLN A 462 9.11 -21.90 -10.43
N THR A 463 9.93 -20.85 -10.55
CA THR A 463 9.45 -19.47 -10.71
C THR A 463 8.81 -19.27 -12.08
N LEU A 464 9.41 -19.83 -13.15
CA LEU A 464 8.83 -19.81 -14.48
C LEU A 464 7.44 -20.45 -14.52
N ALA A 465 7.31 -21.67 -13.98
CA ALA A 465 6.06 -22.42 -13.92
C ALA A 465 5.00 -21.74 -13.02
N LYS A 466 5.41 -21.06 -11.95
CA LYS A 466 4.49 -20.32 -11.06
C LYS A 466 3.72 -19.23 -11.80
N TRP A 467 4.39 -18.50 -12.69
CA TRP A 467 3.80 -17.33 -13.38
C TRP A 467 3.29 -17.63 -14.78
N GLU A 468 3.65 -18.77 -15.37
CA GLU A 468 3.32 -19.17 -16.74
C GLU A 468 1.89 -18.84 -17.16
N ALA A 469 0.87 -19.36 -16.46
CA ALA A 469 -0.52 -19.11 -16.82
C ALA A 469 -0.96 -17.64 -16.71
N VAL A 470 -0.35 -16.88 -15.79
CA VAL A 470 -0.60 -15.44 -15.63
C VAL A 470 0.08 -14.66 -16.76
N VAL A 471 1.31 -15.02 -17.14
CA VAL A 471 2.05 -14.41 -18.25
C VAL A 471 1.33 -14.65 -19.57
N GLU A 472 1.02 -15.91 -19.88
CA GLU A 472 0.30 -16.30 -21.11
C GLU A 472 -1.03 -15.54 -21.22
N ALA A 473 -1.88 -15.62 -20.18
CA ALA A 473 -3.19 -14.96 -20.24
C ALA A 473 -3.12 -13.43 -20.28
N THR A 474 -2.10 -12.82 -19.66
CA THR A 474 -1.90 -11.37 -19.72
C THR A 474 -1.53 -10.94 -21.14
N ALA A 475 -0.54 -11.61 -21.74
CA ALA A 475 -0.06 -11.31 -23.09
C ALA A 475 -1.12 -11.59 -24.16
N ASP A 476 -1.89 -12.67 -24.01
CA ASP A 476 -3.02 -12.99 -24.90
C ASP A 476 -4.06 -11.87 -24.93
N TRP A 477 -4.41 -11.29 -23.78
CA TRP A 477 -5.38 -10.19 -23.77
C TRP A 477 -4.77 -8.90 -24.33
N MET A 478 -3.50 -8.62 -24.00
CA MET A 478 -2.77 -7.48 -24.59
C MET A 478 -2.76 -7.54 -26.13
N ALA A 479 -2.56 -8.74 -26.69
CA ALA A 479 -2.60 -8.96 -28.14
C ALA A 479 -4.03 -8.92 -28.71
N ALA A 480 -5.04 -9.44 -27.98
CA ALA A 480 -6.43 -9.41 -28.41
C ALA A 480 -7.06 -8.01 -28.34
N PHE A 481 -6.60 -7.16 -27.42
CA PHE A 481 -7.06 -5.79 -27.25
C PHE A 481 -6.49 -4.86 -28.34
N ALA A 482 -5.25 -5.08 -28.77
CA ALA A 482 -4.61 -4.29 -29.82
C ALA A 482 -5.29 -4.55 -31.18
N TRP A 483 -5.84 -3.49 -31.79
CA TRP A 483 -6.64 -3.61 -32.99
C TRP A 483 -5.83 -3.34 -34.25
N LYS A 484 -5.81 -4.29 -35.19
CA LYS A 484 -5.11 -4.11 -36.46
C LYS A 484 -5.87 -3.16 -37.39
N ASN A 485 -5.35 -1.95 -37.52
CA ASN A 485 -5.86 -0.95 -38.45
C ASN A 485 -5.42 -1.27 -39.88
N THR A 486 -6.35 -1.69 -40.72
CA THR A 486 -6.06 -2.06 -42.10
C THR A 486 -5.72 -0.87 -43.00
N SER A 487 -6.05 0.35 -42.59
CA SER A 487 -5.77 1.56 -43.36
C SER A 487 -4.37 2.10 -43.11
N THR A 488 -3.91 2.07 -41.86
CA THR A 488 -2.56 2.53 -41.47
C THR A 488 -1.54 1.39 -41.43
N GLY A 489 -1.99 0.14 -41.32
CA GLY A 489 -1.15 -1.06 -41.25
C GLY A 489 -0.57 -1.36 -39.86
N VAL A 490 -0.93 -0.58 -38.83
CA VAL A 490 -0.44 -0.74 -37.45
C VAL A 490 -1.50 -1.33 -36.52
N TYR A 491 -1.09 -1.73 -35.33
CA TYR A 491 -1.97 -2.09 -34.23
C TYR A 491 -2.21 -0.87 -33.33
N ASP A 492 -3.47 -0.48 -33.19
CA ASP A 492 -3.92 0.63 -32.37
C ASP A 492 -4.36 0.14 -30.98
N LEU A 493 -4.16 0.98 -29.95
CA LEU A 493 -4.73 0.82 -28.62
C LEU A 493 -5.83 1.86 -28.43
N GLY A 494 -7.06 1.40 -28.16
CA GLY A 494 -8.23 2.28 -28.02
C GLY A 494 -8.62 3.00 -29.33
N PRO A 495 -9.71 3.79 -29.32
CA PRO A 495 -10.62 4.03 -28.20
C PRO A 495 -11.70 2.93 -28.06
N PRO A 496 -12.37 2.83 -26.90
CA PRO A 496 -12.20 3.68 -25.72
C PRO A 496 -11.14 3.16 -24.74
N MET A 497 -10.42 4.08 -24.09
CA MET A 497 -9.50 3.76 -22.99
C MET A 497 -9.18 4.98 -22.11
N TYR A 498 -8.91 4.73 -20.83
CA TYR A 498 -8.21 5.67 -19.94
C TYR A 498 -6.73 5.30 -19.83
N VAL A 499 -5.91 6.33 -19.73
CA VAL A 499 -4.44 6.27 -19.59
C VAL A 499 -4.03 6.61 -18.17
N VAL A 500 -2.73 6.53 -17.89
CA VAL A 500 -2.14 6.88 -16.58
C VAL A 500 -2.56 8.27 -16.09
N SER A 501 -2.73 9.27 -16.96
CA SER A 501 -3.13 10.63 -16.55
C SER A 501 -4.59 10.73 -16.08
N GLU A 502 -5.45 9.76 -16.38
CA GLU A 502 -6.87 9.71 -15.96
C GLU A 502 -7.74 10.95 -16.32
N ASP A 503 -7.21 11.94 -17.04
CA ASP A 503 -7.83 13.23 -17.34
C ASP A 503 -8.27 13.39 -18.82
N THR A 504 -8.00 12.38 -19.66
CA THR A 504 -8.39 12.39 -21.07
C THR A 504 -9.80 11.89 -21.30
N SER A 505 -10.45 12.34 -22.39
CA SER A 505 -11.74 11.75 -22.78
C SER A 505 -11.53 10.33 -23.33
N PRO A 506 -12.13 9.29 -22.72
CA PRO A 506 -11.81 7.92 -23.08
C PRO A 506 -12.30 7.56 -24.49
N ASN A 507 -13.32 8.25 -25.01
CA ASN A 507 -13.91 7.97 -26.32
C ASN A 507 -13.04 8.39 -27.52
N VAL A 508 -12.04 9.24 -27.29
CA VAL A 508 -11.12 9.72 -28.34
C VAL A 508 -9.66 9.36 -28.06
N THR A 509 -9.36 8.93 -26.84
CA THR A 509 -8.00 8.55 -26.44
C THR A 509 -7.60 7.27 -27.15
N MET A 510 -6.53 7.36 -27.94
CA MET A 510 -5.92 6.21 -28.62
C MET A 510 -4.41 6.38 -28.74
N ASN A 511 -3.69 5.25 -28.81
CA ASN A 511 -2.24 5.24 -29.09
C ASN A 511 -1.45 6.18 -28.16
N SER A 512 -1.74 6.13 -26.86
CA SER A 512 -1.04 6.94 -25.87
C SER A 512 0.42 6.52 -25.70
N ALA A 513 1.30 7.51 -25.54
CA ALA A 513 2.74 7.25 -25.58
C ALA A 513 3.18 6.27 -24.49
N PHE A 514 2.75 6.49 -23.24
CA PHE A 514 3.14 5.65 -22.13
C PHE A 514 2.64 4.20 -22.28
N GLU A 515 1.36 4.01 -22.57
CA GLU A 515 0.76 2.68 -22.71
C GLU A 515 1.33 1.92 -23.91
N LEU A 516 1.61 2.58 -25.04
CA LEU A 516 2.28 1.96 -26.18
C LEU A 516 3.68 1.47 -25.81
N ALA A 517 4.47 2.25 -25.07
CA ALA A 517 5.77 1.81 -24.57
C ALA A 517 5.62 0.64 -23.58
N TYR A 518 4.65 0.71 -22.69
CA TYR A 518 4.43 -0.34 -21.69
C TYR A 518 3.92 -1.65 -22.32
N TRP A 519 3.11 -1.56 -23.38
CA TRP A 519 2.66 -2.72 -24.16
C TRP A 519 3.83 -3.43 -24.83
N ARG A 520 4.75 -2.67 -25.45
CA ARG A 520 5.98 -3.22 -26.03
C ARG A 520 6.82 -3.93 -24.98
N LEU A 521 7.07 -3.27 -23.84
CA LEU A 521 7.84 -3.86 -22.74
C LEU A 521 7.18 -5.15 -22.22
N GLY A 522 5.87 -5.12 -21.99
CA GLY A 522 5.12 -6.27 -21.49
C GLY A 522 5.19 -7.46 -22.45
N LEU A 523 4.92 -7.25 -23.74
CA LEU A 523 5.02 -8.32 -24.74
C LEU A 523 6.46 -8.85 -24.86
N SER A 524 7.48 -7.99 -24.85
CA SER A 524 8.89 -8.45 -24.82
C SER A 524 9.21 -9.34 -23.62
N ILE A 525 8.70 -8.99 -22.43
CA ILE A 525 8.88 -9.83 -21.23
C ILE A 525 8.16 -11.17 -21.38
N ALA A 526 6.93 -11.16 -21.93
CA ALA A 526 6.17 -12.39 -22.14
C ALA A 526 6.85 -13.33 -23.15
N GLU A 527 7.39 -12.81 -24.24
CA GLU A 527 8.17 -13.58 -25.22
C GLU A 527 9.40 -14.21 -24.55
N GLY A 528 10.21 -13.41 -23.84
CA GLY A 528 11.38 -13.90 -23.11
C GLY A 528 11.03 -14.94 -22.04
N TRP A 529 9.82 -14.86 -21.46
CA TRP A 529 9.33 -15.87 -20.52
C TRP A 529 9.08 -17.22 -21.19
N MET A 530 8.46 -17.23 -22.37
CA MET A 530 8.20 -18.44 -23.15
C MET A 530 9.51 -19.08 -23.63
N GLU A 531 10.46 -18.26 -24.08
CA GLU A 531 11.81 -18.71 -24.43
C GLU A 531 12.51 -19.36 -23.23
N ALA A 532 12.44 -18.75 -22.05
CA ALA A 532 13.02 -19.30 -20.83
C ALA A 532 12.36 -20.62 -20.39
N LEU A 533 11.07 -20.81 -20.70
CA LEU A 533 10.34 -22.07 -20.53
C LEU A 533 10.67 -23.12 -21.61
N GLY A 534 11.38 -22.74 -22.68
CA GLY A 534 11.63 -23.60 -23.85
C GLY A 534 10.38 -23.86 -24.69
N LYS A 535 9.39 -22.96 -24.61
CA LYS A 535 8.14 -23.02 -25.37
C LYS A 535 8.20 -22.13 -26.62
N GLU A 536 7.32 -22.42 -27.58
CA GLU A 536 7.13 -21.54 -28.73
C GLU A 536 6.44 -20.24 -28.30
N VAL A 537 6.97 -19.12 -28.78
CA VAL A 537 6.35 -17.80 -28.61
C VAL A 537 5.12 -17.69 -29.52
N PRO A 538 3.92 -17.39 -29.00
CA PRO A 538 2.75 -17.15 -29.85
C PRO A 538 2.99 -16.01 -30.83
N LYS A 539 2.98 -16.31 -32.14
CA LYS A 539 3.31 -15.37 -33.22
C LYS A 539 2.55 -14.03 -33.13
N ILE A 540 1.30 -14.06 -32.69
CA ILE A 540 0.47 -12.86 -32.57
C ILE A 540 1.04 -11.85 -31.55
N TRP A 541 1.74 -12.30 -30.51
CA TRP A 541 2.40 -11.42 -29.55
C TRP A 541 3.50 -10.61 -30.24
N THR A 542 4.32 -11.26 -31.05
CA THR A 542 5.38 -10.62 -31.85
C THR A 542 4.79 -9.69 -32.90
N ASP A 543 3.78 -10.15 -33.64
CA ASP A 543 3.11 -9.34 -34.67
C ASP A 543 2.52 -8.05 -34.09
N VAL A 544 1.92 -8.11 -32.90
CA VAL A 544 1.40 -6.93 -32.20
C VAL A 544 2.56 -6.07 -31.73
N LYS A 545 3.50 -6.62 -30.95
CA LYS A 545 4.64 -5.88 -30.38
C LYS A 545 5.40 -5.06 -31.42
N GLU A 546 5.72 -5.68 -32.56
CA GLU A 546 6.44 -5.05 -33.66
C GLU A 546 5.56 -4.13 -34.51
N GLY A 547 4.26 -4.41 -34.57
CA GLY A 547 3.29 -3.68 -35.38
C GLY A 547 2.53 -2.56 -34.65
N LEU A 548 2.76 -2.32 -33.36
CA LEU A 548 2.11 -1.25 -32.59
C LEU A 548 2.38 0.13 -33.20
N ALA A 549 1.37 1.02 -33.14
CA ALA A 549 1.49 2.41 -33.55
C ALA A 549 2.71 3.10 -32.92
N GLN A 550 3.35 4.02 -33.66
CA GLN A 550 4.51 4.76 -33.17
C GLN A 550 4.13 5.63 -31.97
N LEU A 551 5.10 5.90 -31.09
CA LEU A 551 4.88 6.84 -29.99
C LEU A 551 4.53 8.23 -30.57
N PRO A 552 3.43 8.87 -30.16
CA PRO A 552 3.01 10.13 -30.75
C PRO A 552 3.98 11.25 -30.36
N VAL A 553 4.50 11.95 -31.36
CA VAL A 553 5.44 13.07 -31.20
C VAL A 553 4.79 14.34 -31.72
N ASP A 554 4.84 15.40 -30.93
CA ASP A 554 4.45 16.76 -31.31
C ASP A 554 5.58 17.74 -30.98
N ASN A 555 6.03 18.46 -32.00
CA ASN A 555 7.04 19.52 -31.92
C ASN A 555 8.30 19.16 -31.08
N GLY A 556 8.86 17.96 -31.32
CA GLY A 556 10.07 17.50 -30.63
C GLY A 556 9.87 16.98 -29.21
N THR A 557 8.62 16.80 -28.77
CA THR A 557 8.24 16.17 -27.49
C THR A 557 7.22 15.06 -27.70
N TYR A 558 7.12 14.11 -26.78
CA TYR A 558 6.04 13.13 -26.81
C TYR A 558 4.71 13.79 -26.44
N ALA A 559 3.64 13.39 -27.12
CA ALA A 559 2.27 13.79 -26.82
C ALA A 559 1.59 12.75 -25.92
N VAL A 560 0.57 13.16 -25.15
CA VAL A 560 -0.18 12.23 -24.27
C VAL A 560 -0.77 11.08 -25.07
N TYR A 561 -1.47 11.41 -26.17
CA TYR A 561 -2.07 10.45 -27.08
C TYR A 561 -2.06 10.92 -28.53
N GLU A 562 -2.25 9.98 -29.48
CA GLU A 562 -2.23 10.29 -30.90
C GLU A 562 -3.43 11.16 -31.31
N GLY A 563 -3.16 12.28 -31.98
CA GLY A 563 -4.21 13.20 -32.40
C GLY A 563 -4.71 14.15 -31.31
N ILE A 564 -4.05 14.19 -30.15
CA ILE A 564 -4.28 15.26 -29.17
C ILE A 564 -3.95 16.63 -29.78
N GLU A 565 -4.69 17.65 -29.38
CA GLU A 565 -4.54 19.02 -29.85
C GLU A 565 -3.16 19.58 -29.45
N SER A 566 -2.44 20.19 -30.39
CA SER A 566 -1.04 20.67 -30.16
C SER A 566 -0.86 21.66 -28.99
N ASN A 567 -1.94 22.34 -28.56
CA ASN A 567 -1.92 23.28 -27.44
C ASN A 567 -2.16 22.61 -26.06
N PHE A 568 -2.25 21.27 -25.99
CA PHE A 568 -2.51 20.54 -24.73
C PHE A 568 -1.54 20.89 -23.60
N TRP A 569 -0.29 21.23 -23.93
CA TRP A 569 0.74 21.67 -22.95
C TRP A 569 0.37 22.91 -22.14
N THR A 570 -0.64 23.66 -22.58
CA THR A 570 -1.13 24.87 -21.91
C THR A 570 -2.58 24.76 -21.47
N ASP A 571 -3.20 23.60 -21.69
CA ASP A 571 -4.57 23.34 -21.28
C ASP A 571 -4.55 22.58 -19.95
N PRO A 572 -5.11 23.15 -18.86
CA PRO A 572 -5.20 22.46 -17.58
C PRO A 572 -6.01 21.16 -17.66
N ALA A 573 -6.84 20.95 -18.68
CA ALA A 573 -7.56 19.69 -18.85
C ALA A 573 -6.65 18.46 -19.08
N TYR A 574 -5.39 18.68 -19.50
CA TYR A 574 -4.42 17.60 -19.80
C TYR A 574 -3.12 17.69 -19.00
N THR A 575 -3.00 18.70 -18.13
CA THR A 575 -1.77 19.03 -17.39
C THR A 575 -2.01 19.20 -15.89
N SER A 576 -3.16 18.71 -15.39
CA SER A 576 -3.60 18.83 -13.99
C SER A 576 -3.77 17.48 -13.30
N ASP A 577 -3.16 16.43 -13.84
CA ASP A 577 -3.19 15.08 -13.27
C ASP A 577 -1.83 14.37 -13.50
N HIS A 578 -1.74 13.04 -13.37
CA HIS A 578 -0.46 12.31 -13.35
C HIS A 578 0.42 12.57 -14.59
N PRO A 579 1.71 12.96 -14.42
CA PRO A 579 2.61 13.34 -15.52
C PRO A 579 3.22 12.13 -16.23
N ALA A 580 2.37 11.25 -16.80
CA ALA A 580 2.73 9.94 -17.35
C ALA A 580 3.90 9.95 -18.35
N LEU A 581 4.05 11.05 -19.11
CA LEU A 581 5.10 11.19 -20.12
C LEU A 581 6.53 11.06 -19.57
N VAL A 582 6.77 11.46 -18.31
CA VAL A 582 8.11 11.28 -17.69
C VAL A 582 8.41 9.81 -17.39
N GLY A 583 7.37 8.99 -17.30
CA GLY A 583 7.44 7.55 -17.10
C GLY A 583 8.07 6.79 -18.28
N LEU A 584 8.04 7.35 -19.50
CA LEU A 584 8.63 6.78 -20.71
C LEU A 584 10.13 6.50 -20.57
N HIS A 585 10.84 7.35 -19.81
CA HIS A 585 12.26 7.19 -19.52
C HIS A 585 12.53 7.54 -18.06
N GLY A 586 12.12 6.64 -17.17
CA GLY A 586 12.25 6.82 -15.73
C GLY A 586 11.61 5.66 -14.99
N TRP A 587 10.29 5.55 -15.08
CA TRP A 587 9.58 4.38 -14.61
C TRP A 587 9.86 3.18 -15.51
N LEU A 588 9.65 3.33 -16.82
CA LEU A 588 9.98 2.30 -17.80
C LEU A 588 11.44 2.43 -18.26
N PRO A 589 12.15 1.31 -18.49
CA PRO A 589 13.41 1.34 -19.24
C PRO A 589 13.17 1.81 -20.68
N PRO A 590 14.21 2.24 -21.41
CA PRO A 590 14.08 2.53 -22.83
C PRO A 590 13.45 1.36 -23.59
N THR A 591 12.36 1.62 -24.31
CA THR A 591 11.68 0.63 -25.14
C THR A 591 11.94 0.89 -26.61
N ASP A 592 11.74 -0.11 -27.47
CA ASP A 592 11.83 0.07 -28.92
C ASP A 592 10.91 1.20 -29.40
N GLY A 593 11.45 2.07 -30.26
CA GLY A 593 10.76 3.26 -30.76
C GLY A 593 10.86 4.50 -29.85
N LEU A 594 11.45 4.39 -28.66
CA LEU A 594 11.75 5.54 -27.80
C LEU A 594 13.04 6.25 -28.24
N ASP A 595 12.95 7.55 -28.50
CA ASP A 595 14.09 8.45 -28.65
C ASP A 595 14.38 9.10 -27.29
N VAL A 596 15.57 8.81 -26.75
CA VAL A 596 16.00 9.29 -25.43
C VAL A 596 16.16 10.82 -25.41
N GLY A 597 16.53 11.44 -26.53
CA GLY A 597 16.61 12.90 -26.65
C GLY A 597 15.23 13.55 -26.56
N VAL A 598 14.24 13.01 -27.27
CA VAL A 598 12.84 13.45 -27.19
C VAL A 598 12.27 13.21 -25.80
N ALA A 599 12.56 12.06 -25.17
CA ALA A 599 12.12 11.76 -23.81
C ALA A 599 12.67 12.77 -22.79
N LYS A 600 13.95 13.17 -22.92
CA LYS A 600 14.57 14.21 -22.09
C LYS A 600 13.90 15.58 -22.29
N ALA A 601 13.73 16.00 -23.54
CA ALA A 601 13.03 17.25 -23.86
C ALA A 601 11.59 17.25 -23.33
N THR A 602 10.91 16.10 -23.39
CA THR A 602 9.56 15.92 -22.84
C THR A 602 9.56 16.05 -21.33
N ALA A 603 10.50 15.41 -20.62
CA ALA A 603 10.62 15.52 -19.16
C ALA A 603 10.88 16.97 -18.71
N GLU A 604 11.77 17.69 -19.39
CA GLU A 604 12.02 19.11 -19.13
C GLU A 604 10.78 19.98 -19.35
N LYS A 605 9.99 19.67 -20.40
CA LYS A 605 8.74 20.39 -20.68
C LYS A 605 7.68 20.12 -19.62
N VAL A 606 7.52 18.87 -19.17
CA VAL A 606 6.66 18.53 -18.03
C VAL A 606 7.08 19.33 -16.79
N TRP A 607 8.37 19.38 -16.46
CA TRP A 607 8.84 20.10 -15.27
C TRP A 607 8.53 21.60 -15.27
N THR A 608 8.35 22.19 -16.45
CA THR A 608 8.17 23.65 -16.62
C THR A 608 6.73 24.06 -16.87
N HIS A 609 5.89 23.17 -17.42
CA HIS A 609 4.54 23.50 -17.87
C HIS A 609 3.43 22.73 -17.15
N TRP A 610 3.74 21.56 -16.57
CA TRP A 610 2.74 20.77 -15.88
C TRP A 610 2.32 21.46 -14.57
N ASN A 611 1.05 21.34 -14.19
CA ASN A 611 0.57 21.96 -12.96
C ASN A 611 1.05 21.18 -11.73
N VAL A 612 2.23 21.54 -11.22
CA VAL A 612 2.86 20.86 -10.07
C VAL A 612 1.99 20.90 -8.81
N THR A 613 1.08 21.88 -8.67
CA THR A 613 0.19 21.94 -7.49
C THR A 613 -0.85 20.83 -7.45
N ASP A 614 -1.11 20.19 -8.59
CA ASP A 614 -2.05 19.09 -8.70
C ASP A 614 -1.35 17.72 -8.63
N PHE A 615 -0.02 17.66 -8.46
CA PHE A 615 0.66 16.40 -8.18
C PHE A 615 0.32 15.87 -6.79
N TRP A 616 0.24 14.55 -6.66
CA TRP A 616 0.14 13.90 -5.36
C TRP A 616 0.85 12.55 -5.32
N GLY A 617 1.34 12.19 -4.13
CA GLY A 617 1.84 10.85 -3.84
C GLY A 617 2.97 10.38 -4.76
N TRP A 618 2.66 9.43 -5.66
CA TRP A 618 3.63 8.70 -6.47
C TRP A 618 4.17 9.47 -7.67
N ASP A 619 3.58 10.63 -8.02
CA ASP A 619 4.07 11.52 -9.08
C ASP A 619 5.51 11.98 -8.83
N PHE A 620 5.81 12.38 -7.58
CA PHE A 620 7.12 12.91 -7.20
C PHE A 620 8.24 11.87 -7.34
N PRO A 621 8.08 10.62 -6.83
CA PRO A 621 9.01 9.55 -7.14
C PRO A 621 9.12 9.23 -8.64
N MET A 622 8.04 9.30 -9.42
CA MET A 622 8.11 9.08 -10.87
C MET A 622 8.97 10.16 -11.57
N LEU A 623 8.80 11.43 -11.18
CA LEU A 623 9.64 12.54 -11.63
C LEU A 623 11.10 12.35 -11.20
N ALA A 624 11.34 11.88 -9.97
CA ALA A 624 12.68 11.61 -9.46
C ALA A 624 13.39 10.51 -10.26
N MET A 625 12.70 9.41 -10.57
CA MET A 625 13.23 8.33 -11.39
C MET A 625 13.61 8.80 -12.80
N SER A 626 12.75 9.64 -13.40
CA SER A 626 13.03 10.24 -14.72
C SER A 626 14.26 11.15 -14.68
N ALA A 627 14.35 12.05 -13.70
CA ALA A 627 15.50 12.94 -13.52
C ALA A 627 16.81 12.15 -13.31
N ALA A 628 16.79 11.13 -12.45
CA ALA A 628 17.95 10.27 -12.19
C ALA A 628 18.41 9.55 -13.48
N ARG A 629 17.49 8.95 -14.23
CA ARG A 629 17.81 8.24 -15.48
C ARG A 629 18.25 9.18 -16.60
N ASN A 630 17.79 10.43 -16.59
CA ASN A 630 18.19 11.46 -17.54
C ASN A 630 19.57 12.08 -17.23
N GLY A 631 20.17 11.76 -16.08
CA GLY A 631 21.49 12.24 -15.67
C GLY A 631 21.45 13.48 -14.78
N ASP A 632 20.30 13.80 -14.18
CA ASP A 632 20.14 14.89 -13.21
C ASP A 632 19.79 14.35 -11.80
N PRO A 633 20.78 13.81 -11.08
CA PRO A 633 20.55 13.25 -9.76
C PRO A 633 20.25 14.31 -8.69
N SER A 634 20.61 15.59 -8.91
CA SER A 634 20.26 16.66 -7.96
C SER A 634 18.77 16.94 -8.03
N LYS A 635 18.23 17.07 -9.25
CA LYS A 635 16.80 17.23 -9.47
C LYS A 635 15.99 16.03 -8.99
N ALA A 636 16.55 14.82 -9.10
CA ALA A 636 15.93 13.62 -8.54
C ALA A 636 15.74 13.72 -7.02
N VAL A 637 16.77 14.16 -6.29
CA VAL A 637 16.66 14.41 -4.84
C VAL A 637 15.68 15.53 -4.54
N ASP A 638 15.65 16.61 -5.34
CA ASP A 638 14.71 17.71 -5.16
C ASP A 638 13.25 17.23 -5.26
N TRP A 639 12.93 16.36 -6.22
CA TRP A 639 11.58 15.78 -6.32
C TRP A 639 11.22 14.90 -5.12
N LEU A 640 12.14 14.09 -4.61
CA LEU A 640 11.89 13.27 -3.40
C LEU A 640 11.73 14.08 -2.12
N LEU A 641 12.13 15.35 -2.14
CA LEU A 641 12.07 16.30 -1.03
C LEU A 641 11.22 17.53 -1.36
N ASP A 642 10.42 17.44 -2.41
CA ASP A 642 9.59 18.55 -2.85
C ASP A 642 8.65 18.99 -1.72
N PRO A 643 8.44 20.30 -1.52
CA PRO A 643 7.54 20.82 -0.49
C PRO A 643 6.09 20.33 -0.60
N LEU A 644 5.65 19.87 -1.77
CA LEU A 644 4.33 19.29 -1.98
C LEU A 644 4.29 17.77 -1.75
N PHE A 645 5.46 17.10 -1.75
CA PHE A 645 5.57 15.70 -1.38
C PHE A 645 5.74 15.54 0.14
N LEU A 646 4.64 15.74 0.86
CA LEU A 646 4.63 15.87 2.31
C LEU A 646 4.51 14.51 3.04
N PHE A 647 5.25 14.41 4.14
CA PHE A 647 5.17 13.32 5.11
C PHE A 647 5.01 13.92 6.51
N ASP A 648 4.04 13.42 7.29
CA ASP A 648 3.76 13.95 8.62
C ASP A 648 4.86 13.59 9.65
N ASP A 649 4.60 13.93 10.92
CA ASP A 649 5.52 13.73 12.04
C ASP A 649 5.87 12.26 12.29
N VAL A 650 4.93 11.33 12.02
CA VAL A 650 5.16 9.88 12.12
C VAL A 650 5.53 9.24 10.78
N GLY A 651 5.61 10.05 9.72
CA GLY A 651 6.03 9.65 8.38
C GLY A 651 4.90 9.11 7.49
N MET A 652 3.65 9.39 7.81
CA MET A 652 2.53 9.10 6.92
C MET A 652 2.61 10.00 5.68
N PRO A 653 2.53 9.45 4.46
CA PRO A 653 2.45 10.26 3.24
C PRO A 653 1.11 10.99 3.20
N VAL A 654 1.16 12.31 3.09
CA VAL A 654 -0.03 13.17 3.08
C VAL A 654 -0.75 13.03 1.74
N GLY A 655 -2.07 12.92 1.76
CA GLY A 655 -2.91 12.70 0.56
C GLY A 655 -3.06 13.91 -0.38
N GLY A 656 -2.39 15.03 -0.07
CA GLY A 656 -2.39 16.24 -0.87
C GLY A 656 -3.81 16.83 -1.04
N VAL A 657 -4.10 17.29 -2.25
CA VAL A 657 -5.36 17.97 -2.59
C VAL A 657 -6.49 17.03 -3.01
N ARG A 658 -6.22 15.73 -3.18
CA ARG A 658 -7.13 14.81 -3.89
C ARG A 658 -7.69 13.67 -3.06
N VAL A 659 -6.92 13.16 -2.12
CA VAL A 659 -7.33 12.04 -1.26
C VAL A 659 -7.06 12.32 0.21
N PRO A 660 -7.81 11.71 1.14
CA PRO A 660 -7.51 11.82 2.55
C PRO A 660 -6.12 11.28 2.90
N THR A 661 -5.58 11.74 4.02
CA THR A 661 -4.31 11.21 4.56
C THR A 661 -4.57 9.92 5.34
N PRO A 662 -3.73 8.89 5.21
CA PRO A 662 -2.55 8.79 4.34
C PRO A 662 -2.83 8.30 2.93
N TYR A 663 -1.85 8.51 2.04
CA TYR A 663 -1.81 7.95 0.68
C TYR A 663 -0.50 7.18 0.43
N PHE A 664 -0.49 5.88 0.74
CA PHE A 664 0.67 5.00 0.70
C PHE A 664 1.34 4.75 -0.65
N PRO A 665 0.69 4.94 -1.82
CA PRO A 665 1.42 4.92 -3.08
C PRO A 665 2.62 5.87 -3.08
N GLY A 666 2.55 7.01 -2.37
CA GLY A 666 3.69 7.92 -2.20
C GLY A 666 4.87 7.28 -1.45
N ALA A 667 4.62 6.58 -0.34
CA ALA A 667 5.67 5.92 0.44
C ALA A 667 6.29 4.73 -0.31
N GLY A 668 5.47 3.88 -0.95
CA GLY A 668 5.96 2.76 -1.74
C GLY A 668 6.77 3.19 -2.97
N ALA A 669 6.30 4.24 -3.68
CA ALA A 669 7.02 4.83 -4.80
C ALA A 669 8.31 5.53 -4.38
N LEU A 670 8.35 6.18 -3.21
CA LEU A 670 9.60 6.70 -2.62
C LEU A 670 10.61 5.56 -2.40
N LEU A 671 10.19 4.44 -1.83
CA LEU A 671 11.10 3.30 -1.60
C LEU A 671 11.59 2.69 -2.91
N TYR A 672 10.73 2.61 -3.93
CA TYR A 672 11.12 2.15 -5.26
C TYR A 672 12.17 3.08 -5.90
N SER A 673 11.89 4.40 -5.92
CA SER A 673 12.80 5.40 -6.50
C SER A 673 14.14 5.47 -5.78
N VAL A 674 14.16 5.39 -4.44
CA VAL A 674 15.41 5.32 -3.66
C VAL A 674 16.19 4.05 -4.01
N ALA A 675 15.53 2.90 -4.18
CA ALA A 675 16.21 1.68 -4.62
C ALA A 675 16.83 1.85 -6.02
N MET A 676 16.08 2.41 -6.97
CA MET A 676 16.57 2.75 -8.30
C MET A 676 17.77 3.71 -8.25
N MET A 677 17.70 4.77 -7.45
CA MET A 677 18.78 5.76 -7.36
C MET A 677 20.03 5.17 -6.68
N ALA A 678 19.86 4.29 -5.70
CA ALA A 678 20.94 3.70 -4.90
C ALA A 678 21.63 2.50 -5.60
N ALA A 679 20.86 1.57 -6.18
CA ALA A 679 21.40 0.39 -6.85
C ALA A 679 21.57 0.58 -8.36
N GLY A 680 20.77 1.47 -8.97
CA GLY A 680 20.72 1.70 -10.41
C GLY A 680 19.66 0.88 -11.12
N TRP A 681 19.74 0.91 -12.45
CA TRP A 681 18.90 0.22 -13.43
C TRP A 681 19.75 -0.64 -14.36
N ASP A 682 19.14 -1.42 -15.27
CA ASP A 682 19.92 -2.22 -16.20
C ASP A 682 20.85 -1.35 -17.07
N GLY A 683 22.09 -1.80 -17.24
CA GLY A 683 23.15 -1.03 -17.92
C GLY A 683 23.89 0.02 -17.06
N SER A 684 23.37 0.38 -15.88
CA SER A 684 24.09 1.30 -14.97
C SER A 684 25.41 0.71 -14.45
N GLN A 685 26.48 1.52 -14.45
CA GLN A 685 27.86 1.07 -14.13
C GLN A 685 28.43 1.68 -12.84
N THR A 686 27.86 2.75 -12.33
CA THR A 686 28.38 3.46 -11.14
C THR A 686 27.61 3.10 -9.88
N THR A 687 28.26 3.18 -8.72
CA THR A 687 27.58 3.10 -7.41
C THR A 687 26.63 4.27 -7.23
N ALA A 688 25.43 4.03 -6.71
CA ALA A 688 24.41 5.06 -6.44
C ALA A 688 24.22 6.07 -7.59
N PRO A 689 23.95 5.60 -8.83
CA PRO A 689 23.96 6.46 -10.03
C PRO A 689 22.91 7.57 -10.00
N GLY A 690 21.85 7.43 -9.20
CA GLY A 690 20.80 8.44 -9.06
C GLY A 690 21.05 9.48 -7.98
N PHE A 691 22.19 9.46 -7.28
CA PHE A 691 22.54 10.46 -6.26
C PHE A 691 23.66 11.40 -6.73
N PRO A 692 23.65 12.68 -6.33
CA PRO A 692 24.75 13.59 -6.64
C PRO A 692 26.07 13.08 -6.07
N LYS A 693 27.18 13.26 -6.78
CA LYS A 693 28.51 12.86 -6.29
C LYS A 693 29.02 13.77 -5.17
N ASP A 694 28.67 15.05 -5.26
CA ASP A 694 29.09 16.07 -4.30
C ASP A 694 28.09 16.14 -3.15
N GLY A 695 28.58 16.06 -1.91
CA GLY A 695 27.76 16.21 -0.71
C GLY A 695 27.07 14.94 -0.21
N TRP A 696 26.98 13.89 -1.02
CA TRP A 696 26.30 12.62 -0.66
C TRP A 696 27.28 11.46 -0.55
N ASN A 697 27.18 10.72 0.56
CA ASN A 697 27.90 9.47 0.80
C ASN A 697 26.89 8.33 0.99
N VAL A 698 26.40 7.79 -0.13
CA VAL A 698 25.35 6.76 -0.13
C VAL A 698 25.97 5.37 0.08
N ARG A 699 25.49 4.66 1.09
CA ARG A 699 25.86 3.26 1.37
C ARG A 699 24.66 2.37 1.16
N VAL A 700 24.89 1.24 0.50
CA VAL A 700 23.84 0.35 0.01
C VAL A 700 24.19 -1.09 0.37
N GLU A 701 23.27 -1.79 1.01
CA GLU A 701 23.39 -3.22 1.34
C GLU A 701 22.11 -3.94 0.86
N GLY A 702 22.22 -5.00 0.07
CA GLY A 702 21.08 -5.87 -0.27
C GLY A 702 19.93 -5.20 -1.05
N ILE A 703 20.22 -4.20 -1.89
CA ILE A 703 19.25 -3.57 -2.80
C ILE A 703 19.47 -4.07 -4.22
N SER A 704 18.38 -4.44 -4.90
CA SER A 704 18.40 -4.89 -6.29
C SER A 704 18.20 -3.73 -7.27
N LYS A 705 18.79 -3.85 -8.47
CA LYS A 705 18.56 -2.91 -9.57
C LYS A 705 17.14 -3.03 -10.11
N VAL A 706 16.60 -1.90 -10.56
CA VAL A 706 15.38 -1.88 -11.36
C VAL A 706 15.66 -2.30 -12.82
N LEU A 707 14.61 -2.51 -13.60
CA LEU A 707 14.67 -2.65 -15.06
C LEU A 707 15.25 -1.38 -15.71
#